data_AF-A0A854EEL1-F1
#
_entry.id   AF-A0A854EEL1-F1
#
_cell.length_a   1.000
_cell.length_b   1.000
_cell.length_c   1.000
_cell.angle_alpha   90.00
_cell.angle_beta   90.00
_cell.angle_gamma   90.00
#
_symmetry.space_group_name_H-M   'P 1'
#
loop_
_entity.id
_entity.type
_entity.pdbx_description
1 polymer ?
#
loop_
_entity_poly.entity_id
_entity_poly.type
_entity_poly.pdbx_seq_one_letter_code
_entity_poly.pdbx_strand_id
1 'polypeptide(L)'
;MSYDVIVIGSGIGGLTTAGLLARAAGKRVLVLERHTEPGGLTHTFRRDGASWDVGVHYIGQLGPGSQGRAYFDYLSGGELEWNRMPDSYDRFVYPGVDLRVSSDPLRYERDLVAAFPQEARAIHRYFQDVRRATRWVALGFVQGLVPRPAASLLRAAQRLGGRRATQTTKAYLDAHFRSPRLKAVLASQWGDYGLPPSRSAFAVHAMIVSHYIEGAWFPRGGSARIARTFEKGIEQAGGAVRVAQEVTEILTENGKAVGVRVMDHRSAQVRERVYRAPVIVSAIGASNTFNRLLPTFGEIGRRTGPARRSLEHLGTGTSAVTVFLRLRDDPRSIGIDGGNIWVNRDLDHEGAQRYSDSLLEGRPHDVFVSFPSLKSGESPHTAELISFCDARAFRQWAEQPRENRGPEYSTLKERIARGMLELAESAAPGLTELVDYVETSTPLTYEHYTAHPDGAFYGPPATPQRYRSSPLGPRTAIPGLFLSGQDAGSTGIMGAMMGGLAAACQVLGPRGYSTITSAVRESSATPVPHGARTLPEGKYHAVLVSKRRLTPSVWDVTLHVDGDIDHWAPGQFARLHVGDNAWRDYSIAGLDDHRLRLLISTRTGGRGSQFIEQADTGTRTVVETPLGGFGLAGSGRRRLFIATGTGIAPMLAMFAQAPGLEHDTLLFGCRHRDEDLTSLIDSPMPGRVVRCLSREEVPDTFHGRVTDALPEVIDGSDLDPDRTDVYLCGSAAMVSDTHRFLERAGYESIHTEPY
;
A
#
# COMPACT_ATOMS: atom_id res chain seq x y z
N MET A 1 -14.40 18.85 -17.99
CA MET A 1 -14.74 17.67 -18.83
C MET A 1 -15.73 16.79 -18.08
N SER A 2 -16.67 16.12 -18.76
CA SER A 2 -17.59 15.16 -18.12
C SER A 2 -17.01 13.74 -18.12
N TYR A 3 -17.06 13.04 -17.00
CA TYR A 3 -16.69 11.62 -16.91
C TYR A 3 -17.93 10.74 -16.99
N ASP A 4 -17.82 9.54 -17.55
CA ASP A 4 -18.91 8.57 -17.58
C ASP A 4 -19.05 7.86 -16.23
N VAL A 5 -17.92 7.62 -15.56
CA VAL A 5 -17.83 6.89 -14.30
C VAL A 5 -16.78 7.53 -13.41
N ILE A 6 -17.10 7.68 -12.12
CA ILE A 6 -16.11 8.01 -11.09
C ILE A 6 -15.91 6.77 -10.21
N VAL A 7 -14.66 6.39 -9.98
CA VAL A 7 -14.24 5.32 -9.07
C VAL A 7 -13.54 5.96 -7.87
N ILE A 8 -14.04 5.66 -6.67
CA ILE A 8 -13.49 6.16 -5.41
C ILE A 8 -12.54 5.10 -4.85
N GLY A 9 -11.25 5.44 -4.73
CA GLY A 9 -10.17 4.57 -4.25
C GLY A 9 -9.49 3.78 -5.37
N SER A 10 -8.16 3.72 -5.32
CA SER A 10 -7.31 3.03 -6.31
C SER A 10 -6.82 1.65 -5.85
N GLY A 11 -7.47 1.04 -4.85
CA GLY A 11 -7.23 -0.36 -4.51
C GLY A 11 -7.50 -1.28 -5.71
N ILE A 12 -6.98 -2.52 -5.67
CA ILE A 12 -7.08 -3.48 -6.80
C ILE A 12 -8.49 -3.63 -7.38
N GLY A 13 -9.54 -3.62 -6.54
CA GLY A 13 -10.92 -3.65 -7.01
C GLY A 13 -11.32 -2.41 -7.83
N GLY A 14 -10.92 -1.22 -7.37
CA GLY A 14 -11.16 0.05 -8.04
C GLY A 14 -10.44 0.13 -9.38
N LEU A 15 -9.13 -0.16 -9.41
CA LEU A 15 -8.36 -0.18 -10.65
C LEU A 15 -8.82 -1.25 -11.63
N THR A 16 -9.23 -2.43 -11.15
CA THR A 16 -9.85 -3.46 -12.00
C THR A 16 -11.14 -2.95 -12.63
N THR A 17 -12.01 -2.31 -11.83
CA THR A 17 -13.28 -1.77 -12.34
C THR A 17 -13.02 -0.69 -13.39
N ALA A 18 -12.13 0.25 -13.08
CA ALA A 18 -11.78 1.34 -13.97
C ALA A 18 -11.15 0.84 -15.28
N GLY A 19 -10.16 -0.06 -15.19
CA GLY A 19 -9.48 -0.62 -16.35
C GLY A 19 -10.41 -1.42 -17.26
N LEU A 20 -11.31 -2.23 -16.69
CA LEU A 20 -12.31 -2.96 -17.48
C LEU A 20 -13.29 -2.02 -18.16
N LEU A 21 -13.83 -1.02 -17.46
CA LEU A 21 -14.78 -0.07 -18.05
C LEU A 21 -14.14 0.81 -19.12
N ALA A 22 -12.91 1.26 -18.90
CA ALA A 22 -12.17 2.08 -19.86
C ALA A 22 -11.76 1.26 -21.09
N ARG A 23 -11.09 0.12 -20.91
CA ARG A 23 -10.52 -0.66 -22.02
C ARG A 23 -11.54 -1.50 -22.76
N ALA A 24 -12.47 -2.16 -22.05
CA ALA A 24 -13.44 -3.07 -22.69
C ALA A 24 -14.70 -2.35 -23.20
N ALA A 25 -15.04 -1.18 -22.65
CA ALA A 25 -16.28 -0.48 -22.97
C ALA A 25 -16.09 1.00 -23.39
N GLY A 26 -14.84 1.48 -23.49
CA GLY A 26 -14.53 2.83 -23.96
C GLY A 26 -15.05 3.94 -23.04
N LYS A 27 -15.29 3.66 -21.75
CA LYS A 27 -15.80 4.65 -20.80
C LYS A 27 -14.68 5.59 -20.36
N ARG A 28 -14.97 6.89 -20.28
CA ARG A 28 -14.08 7.86 -19.62
C ARG A 28 -14.24 7.74 -18.12
N VAL A 29 -13.26 7.11 -17.47
CA VAL A 29 -13.27 6.83 -16.03
C VAL A 29 -12.32 7.76 -15.30
N LEU A 30 -12.79 8.38 -14.21
CA LEU A 30 -11.95 9.10 -13.24
C LEU A 30 -11.77 8.24 -11.99
N VAL A 31 -10.54 7.91 -11.64
CA VAL A 31 -10.19 7.27 -10.35
C VAL A 31 -9.65 8.34 -9.42
N LEU A 32 -10.20 8.42 -8.21
CA LEU A 32 -9.78 9.37 -7.17
C LEU A 32 -9.15 8.60 -6.01
N GLU A 33 -7.88 8.89 -5.73
CA GLU A 33 -7.10 8.28 -4.66
C GLU A 33 -6.67 9.37 -3.67
N ARG A 34 -6.89 9.13 -2.38
CA ARG A 34 -6.53 10.09 -1.33
C ARG A 34 -5.04 10.10 -1.02
N HIS A 35 -4.38 8.95 -1.18
CA HIS A 35 -2.94 8.81 -0.98
C HIS A 35 -2.16 9.42 -2.16
N THR A 36 -0.88 9.71 -1.98
CA THR A 36 0.02 10.21 -3.05
C THR A 36 0.48 9.12 -4.02
N GLU A 37 0.26 7.86 -3.67
CA GLU A 37 0.54 6.67 -4.49
C GLU A 37 -0.74 5.86 -4.73
N PRO A 38 -1.00 5.41 -5.96
CA PRO A 38 -2.11 4.52 -6.25
C PRO A 38 -1.83 3.07 -5.84
N GLY A 39 -2.89 2.29 -5.63
CA GLY A 39 -2.84 0.83 -5.45
C GLY A 39 -3.47 0.30 -4.17
N GLY A 40 -3.80 1.16 -3.20
CA GLY A 40 -4.22 0.70 -1.88
C GLY A 40 -3.18 -0.27 -1.30
N LEU A 41 -3.57 -1.43 -0.77
CA LEU A 41 -2.61 -2.40 -0.21
C LEU A 41 -1.72 -3.13 -1.24
N THR A 42 -1.79 -2.78 -2.53
CA THR A 42 -0.83 -3.25 -3.54
C THR A 42 0.30 -2.26 -3.82
N HIS A 43 0.40 -1.15 -3.09
CA HIS A 43 1.53 -0.23 -3.23
C HIS A 43 2.76 -0.74 -2.46
N THR A 44 3.88 -0.07 -2.69
CA THR A 44 5.15 -0.30 -1.98
C THR A 44 5.62 1.02 -1.41
N PHE A 45 6.23 1.00 -0.22
CA PHE A 45 7.00 2.15 0.25
C PHE A 45 8.50 1.86 0.17
N ARG A 46 9.32 2.91 0.20
CA ARG A 46 10.76 2.82 0.04
C ARG A 46 11.50 3.63 1.09
N ARG A 47 12.63 3.10 1.57
CA ARG A 47 13.58 3.76 2.46
C ARG A 47 15.00 3.38 2.05
N ASP A 48 15.86 4.38 1.84
CA ASP A 48 17.27 4.18 1.49
C ASP A 48 17.50 3.13 0.38
N GLY A 49 16.69 3.16 -0.67
CA GLY A 49 16.78 2.25 -1.82
C GLY A 49 16.01 0.94 -1.68
N ALA A 50 15.82 0.44 -0.46
CA ALA A 50 15.00 -0.74 -0.19
C ALA A 50 13.51 -0.49 -0.44
N SER A 51 12.78 -1.57 -0.75
CA SER A 51 11.36 -1.55 -1.10
C SER A 51 10.64 -2.66 -0.34
N TRP A 52 9.50 -2.31 0.25
CA TRP A 52 8.63 -3.25 0.96
C TRP A 52 7.22 -3.16 0.42
N ASP A 53 6.52 -4.29 0.44
CA ASP A 53 5.16 -4.42 -0.03
C ASP A 53 4.23 -4.31 1.20
N VAL A 54 3.26 -3.39 1.18
CA VAL A 54 2.49 -3.11 2.42
C VAL A 54 1.36 -4.11 2.69
N GLY A 55 1.12 -5.04 1.76
CA GLY A 55 0.02 -6.00 1.88
C GLY A 55 -0.01 -7.17 0.90
N VAL A 56 0.87 -7.20 -0.12
CA VAL A 56 0.96 -8.34 -1.05
C VAL A 56 2.17 -9.17 -0.67
N HIS A 57 1.95 -10.40 -0.20
CA HIS A 57 3.04 -11.32 0.13
C HIS A 57 3.22 -12.41 -0.92
N TYR A 58 2.12 -12.84 -1.54
CA TYR A 58 2.06 -13.83 -2.62
C TYR A 58 0.62 -13.94 -3.15
N ILE A 59 0.44 -14.42 -4.38
CA ILE A 59 -0.87 -14.57 -5.03
C ILE A 59 -0.93 -15.94 -5.71
N GLY A 60 -1.98 -16.71 -5.44
CA GLY A 60 -2.23 -18.02 -6.02
C GLY A 60 -2.97 -17.97 -7.36
N GLN A 61 -3.13 -19.13 -8.00
CA GLN A 61 -3.87 -19.26 -9.27
C GLN A 61 -3.42 -18.31 -10.40
N LEU A 62 -2.12 -18.00 -10.49
CA LEU A 62 -1.54 -17.16 -11.55
C LEU A 62 -0.66 -17.94 -12.54
N GLY A 63 -0.78 -19.27 -12.53
CA GLY A 63 -0.18 -20.14 -13.52
C GLY A 63 -0.59 -19.75 -14.96
N PRO A 64 0.27 -19.98 -15.96
CA PRO A 64 -0.05 -19.72 -17.36
C PRO A 64 -1.39 -20.34 -17.77
N GLY A 65 -2.24 -19.55 -18.44
CA GLY A 65 -3.56 -19.97 -18.89
C GLY A 65 -4.67 -19.92 -17.83
N SER A 66 -4.36 -19.55 -16.57
CA SER A 66 -5.40 -19.35 -15.56
C SER A 66 -6.28 -18.14 -15.88
N GLN A 67 -7.55 -18.19 -15.47
CA GLN A 67 -8.47 -17.07 -15.65
C GLN A 67 -8.02 -15.82 -14.88
N GLY A 68 -7.50 -15.98 -13.66
CA GLY A 68 -6.98 -14.86 -12.86
C GLY A 68 -5.84 -14.16 -13.59
N ARG A 69 -4.90 -14.93 -14.15
CA ARG A 69 -3.78 -14.40 -14.92
C ARG A 69 -4.24 -13.63 -16.16
N ALA A 70 -5.21 -14.15 -16.90
CA ALA A 70 -5.75 -13.49 -18.10
C ALA A 70 -6.29 -12.07 -17.82
N TYR A 71 -6.94 -11.84 -16.67
CA TYR A 71 -7.40 -10.50 -16.32
C TYR A 71 -6.24 -9.56 -15.96
N PHE A 72 -5.22 -10.04 -15.23
CA PHE A 72 -4.03 -9.23 -14.96
C PHE A 72 -3.31 -8.85 -16.25
N ASP A 73 -3.14 -9.79 -17.17
CA ASP A 73 -2.51 -9.56 -18.47
C ASP A 73 -3.31 -8.53 -19.28
N TYR A 74 -4.65 -8.67 -19.34
CA TYR A 74 -5.50 -7.70 -20.04
C TYR A 74 -5.40 -6.28 -19.48
N LEU A 75 -5.47 -6.15 -18.15
CA LEU A 75 -5.47 -4.86 -17.45
C LEU A 75 -4.10 -4.18 -17.48
N SER A 76 -3.02 -4.97 -17.44
CA SER A 76 -1.64 -4.48 -17.53
C SER A 76 -1.15 -4.29 -18.97
N GLY A 77 -1.93 -4.69 -19.98
CA GLY A 77 -1.47 -4.70 -21.37
C GLY A 77 -0.35 -5.72 -21.63
N GLY A 78 -0.29 -6.80 -20.84
CA GLY A 78 0.73 -7.84 -20.92
C GLY A 78 2.07 -7.48 -20.28
N GLU A 79 2.19 -6.29 -19.69
CA GLU A 79 3.47 -5.83 -19.12
C GLU A 79 3.78 -6.50 -17.77
N LEU A 80 2.78 -6.99 -17.03
CA LEU A 80 2.98 -7.54 -15.70
C LEU A 80 3.56 -8.96 -15.75
N GLU A 81 4.80 -9.09 -15.30
CA GLU A 81 5.51 -10.37 -15.19
C GLU A 81 5.41 -10.95 -13.79
N TRP A 82 5.43 -12.28 -13.71
CA TRP A 82 5.21 -13.02 -12.48
C TRP A 82 6.32 -14.03 -12.24
N ASN A 83 6.99 -13.92 -11.10
CA ASN A 83 7.89 -14.93 -10.60
C ASN A 83 7.08 -16.02 -9.91
N ARG A 84 7.31 -17.29 -10.27
CA ARG A 84 6.79 -18.41 -9.50
C ARG A 84 7.60 -18.54 -8.21
N MET A 85 6.93 -18.70 -7.09
CA MET A 85 7.60 -18.98 -5.82
C MET A 85 8.24 -20.38 -5.80
N PRO A 86 9.16 -20.67 -4.86
CA PRO A 86 9.69 -22.01 -4.65
C PRO A 86 8.59 -23.07 -4.49
N ASP A 87 8.93 -24.34 -4.76
CA ASP A 87 7.95 -25.43 -4.58
C ASP A 87 7.40 -25.48 -3.16
N SER A 88 8.27 -25.30 -2.16
CA SER A 88 7.86 -25.12 -0.76
C SER A 88 7.53 -23.65 -0.50
N TYR A 89 6.36 -23.20 -0.99
CA TYR A 89 5.99 -21.78 -0.95
C TYR A 89 5.63 -21.30 0.47
N ASP A 90 5.17 -22.20 1.33
CA ASP A 90 4.93 -21.98 2.76
C ASP A 90 5.64 -23.08 3.59
N ARG A 91 6.07 -22.72 4.79
CA ARG A 91 6.53 -23.64 5.84
C ARG A 91 5.79 -23.34 7.14
N PHE A 92 5.19 -24.36 7.74
CA PHE A 92 4.45 -24.26 9.00
C PHE A 92 5.30 -24.84 10.13
N VAL A 93 5.69 -23.98 11.07
CA VAL A 93 6.58 -24.31 12.19
C VAL A 93 5.81 -24.20 13.50
N TYR A 94 5.70 -25.33 14.20
CA TYR A 94 5.07 -25.49 15.52
C TYR A 94 5.99 -26.31 16.43
N PRO A 95 5.76 -26.34 17.76
CA PRO A 95 6.46 -27.26 18.64
C PRO A 95 6.30 -28.72 18.20
N GLY A 96 7.39 -29.32 17.74
CA GLY A 96 7.44 -30.72 17.31
C GLY A 96 6.77 -31.01 15.95
N VAL A 97 6.44 -29.98 15.16
CA VAL A 97 5.98 -30.13 13.76
C VAL A 97 6.60 -29.06 12.90
N ASP A 98 7.23 -29.48 11.81
CA ASP A 98 7.80 -28.61 10.78
C ASP A 98 7.39 -29.18 9.42
N LEU A 99 6.42 -28.53 8.78
CA LEU A 99 5.82 -29.00 7.54
C LEU A 99 6.02 -27.98 6.43
N ARG A 100 6.63 -28.42 5.31
CA ARG A 100 6.70 -27.63 4.08
C ARG A 100 5.48 -27.92 3.20
N VAL A 101 4.87 -26.86 2.68
CA VAL A 101 3.71 -26.95 1.79
C VAL A 101 4.19 -26.97 0.34
N SER A 102 4.02 -28.10 -0.33
CA SER A 102 4.40 -28.24 -1.73
C SER A 102 3.38 -27.58 -2.65
N SER A 103 3.88 -27.00 -3.74
CA SER A 103 3.07 -26.48 -4.85
C SER A 103 2.47 -27.58 -5.74
N ASP A 104 2.81 -28.85 -5.49
CA ASP A 104 2.14 -30.01 -6.06
C ASP A 104 1.07 -30.53 -5.07
N PRO A 105 -0.24 -30.44 -5.42
CA PRO A 105 -1.33 -30.88 -4.57
C PRO A 105 -1.22 -32.34 -4.10
N LEU A 106 -0.75 -33.24 -4.98
CA LEU A 106 -0.64 -34.67 -4.69
C LEU A 106 0.51 -34.93 -3.71
N ARG A 107 1.63 -34.22 -3.91
CA ARG A 107 2.75 -34.26 -2.98
C ARG A 107 2.36 -33.68 -1.63
N TYR A 108 1.69 -32.54 -1.58
CA TYR A 108 1.26 -31.94 -0.32
C TYR A 108 0.33 -32.87 0.47
N GLU A 109 -0.65 -33.48 -0.20
CA GLU A 109 -1.54 -34.47 0.41
C GLU A 109 -0.76 -35.70 0.93
N ARG A 110 0.18 -36.22 0.14
CA ARG A 110 1.04 -37.34 0.55
C ARG A 110 1.92 -36.99 1.75
N ASP A 111 2.51 -35.80 1.77
CA ASP A 111 3.40 -35.36 2.83
C ASP A 111 2.62 -35.16 4.15
N LEU A 112 1.37 -34.69 4.08
CA LEU A 112 0.43 -34.67 5.21
C LEU A 112 0.08 -36.09 5.71
N VAL A 113 -0.20 -37.02 4.80
CA VAL A 113 -0.48 -38.43 5.15
C VAL A 113 0.74 -39.10 5.78
N ALA A 114 1.94 -38.82 5.27
CA ALA A 114 3.19 -39.33 5.84
C ALA A 114 3.44 -38.79 7.24
N ALA A 115 3.16 -37.51 7.49
CA ALA A 115 3.28 -36.88 8.81
C ALA A 115 2.19 -37.35 9.80
N PHE A 116 1.00 -37.70 9.31
CA PHE A 116 -0.15 -38.10 10.13
C PHE A 116 -0.87 -39.35 9.58
N PRO A 117 -0.21 -40.53 9.58
CA PRO A 117 -0.73 -41.72 8.92
C PRO A 117 -2.05 -42.23 9.52
N GLN A 118 -2.30 -41.98 10.81
CA GLN A 118 -3.56 -42.34 11.47
C GLN A 118 -4.75 -41.52 10.97
N GLU A 119 -4.50 -40.38 10.32
CA GLU A 119 -5.53 -39.45 9.81
C GLU A 119 -5.71 -39.55 8.29
N ALA A 120 -5.06 -40.51 7.61
CA ALA A 120 -4.98 -40.56 6.14
C ALA A 120 -6.35 -40.45 5.43
N ARG A 121 -7.35 -41.23 5.91
CA ARG A 121 -8.72 -41.17 5.35
C ARG A 121 -9.38 -39.80 5.55
N ALA A 122 -9.12 -39.13 6.67
CA ALA A 122 -9.67 -37.82 6.96
C ALA A 122 -9.01 -36.74 6.09
N ILE A 123 -7.71 -36.84 5.85
CA ILE A 123 -6.95 -35.95 4.96
C ILE A 123 -7.49 -36.04 3.53
N HIS A 124 -7.66 -37.24 2.99
CA HIS A 124 -8.22 -37.41 1.64
C HIS A 124 -9.62 -36.80 1.49
N ARG A 125 -10.48 -36.99 2.50
CA ARG A 125 -11.81 -36.39 2.54
C ARG A 125 -11.75 -34.86 2.61
N TYR A 126 -10.79 -34.31 3.36
CA TYR A 126 -10.62 -32.86 3.49
C TYR A 126 -10.36 -32.19 2.15
N PHE A 127 -9.44 -32.70 1.33
CA PHE A 127 -9.20 -32.13 0.00
C PHE A 127 -10.43 -32.20 -0.92
N GLN A 128 -11.23 -33.26 -0.81
CA GLN A 128 -12.51 -33.35 -1.54
C GLN A 128 -13.51 -32.29 -1.06
N ASP A 129 -13.61 -32.09 0.24
CA ASP A 129 -14.52 -31.12 0.83
C ASP A 129 -14.11 -29.67 0.58
N VAL A 130 -12.80 -29.38 0.58
CA VAL A 130 -12.24 -28.09 0.12
C VAL A 130 -12.69 -27.81 -1.30
N ARG A 131 -12.49 -28.74 -2.24
CA ARG A 131 -12.94 -28.56 -3.64
C ARG A 131 -14.45 -28.31 -3.75
N ARG A 132 -15.26 -29.00 -2.95
CA ARG A 132 -16.73 -28.81 -2.92
C ARG A 132 -17.11 -27.43 -2.38
N ALA A 133 -16.49 -26.99 -1.29
CA ALA A 133 -16.74 -25.68 -0.71
C ALA A 133 -16.28 -24.55 -1.65
N THR A 134 -15.13 -24.68 -2.32
CA THR A 134 -14.68 -23.69 -3.30
C THR A 134 -15.63 -23.57 -4.48
N ARG A 135 -16.13 -24.69 -5.04
CA ARG A 135 -17.16 -24.66 -6.11
C ARG A 135 -18.44 -23.97 -5.64
N TRP A 136 -18.82 -24.20 -4.40
CA TRP A 136 -19.99 -23.55 -3.79
C TRP A 136 -19.82 -22.03 -3.66
N VAL A 137 -18.63 -21.56 -3.27
CA VAL A 137 -18.29 -20.11 -3.23
C VAL A 137 -18.27 -19.51 -4.64
N ALA A 138 -17.62 -20.19 -5.59
CA ALA A 138 -17.55 -19.75 -6.98
C ALA A 138 -18.94 -19.56 -7.60
N LEU A 139 -19.88 -20.48 -7.33
CA LEU A 139 -21.27 -20.35 -7.78
C LEU A 139 -21.97 -19.10 -7.21
N GLY A 140 -21.65 -18.73 -5.96
CA GLY A 140 -22.10 -17.48 -5.35
C GLY A 140 -21.56 -16.26 -6.08
N PHE A 141 -20.28 -16.27 -6.40
CA PHE A 141 -19.64 -15.18 -7.13
C PHE A 141 -20.22 -14.96 -8.53
N VAL A 142 -20.48 -16.04 -9.29
CA VAL A 142 -21.06 -15.95 -10.65
C VAL A 142 -22.40 -15.21 -10.67
N GLN A 143 -23.17 -15.25 -9.57
CA GLN A 143 -24.43 -14.48 -9.46
C GLN A 143 -24.22 -12.98 -9.62
N GLY A 144 -23.06 -12.45 -9.20
CA GLY A 144 -22.68 -11.05 -9.35
C GLY A 144 -22.22 -10.67 -10.76
N LEU A 145 -22.00 -11.65 -11.65
CA LEU A 145 -21.58 -11.41 -13.03
C LEU A 145 -22.74 -11.40 -14.02
N VAL A 146 -23.87 -12.02 -13.66
CA VAL A 146 -24.99 -12.27 -14.57
C VAL A 146 -26.21 -11.39 -14.28
N PRO A 147 -27.18 -11.27 -15.22
CA PRO A 147 -28.44 -10.57 -14.98
C PRO A 147 -29.30 -11.21 -13.88
N ARG A 148 -30.22 -10.42 -13.31
CA ARG A 148 -31.07 -10.84 -12.17
C ARG A 148 -31.83 -12.17 -12.35
N PRO A 149 -32.46 -12.47 -13.51
CA PRO A 149 -33.18 -13.74 -13.67
C PRO A 149 -32.25 -14.95 -13.54
N ALA A 150 -31.07 -14.90 -14.18
CA ALA A 150 -30.07 -15.96 -14.09
C ALA A 150 -29.49 -16.08 -12.68
N ALA A 151 -29.20 -14.95 -12.03
CA ALA A 151 -28.70 -14.92 -10.66
C ALA A 151 -29.65 -15.62 -9.66
N SER A 152 -30.98 -15.48 -9.85
CA SER A 152 -31.98 -16.16 -8.99
C SER A 152 -31.93 -17.69 -9.10
N LEU A 153 -31.72 -18.24 -10.30
CA LEU A 153 -31.57 -19.69 -10.49
C LEU A 153 -30.29 -20.23 -9.84
N LEU A 154 -29.17 -19.53 -10.05
CA LEU A 154 -27.89 -19.87 -9.44
C LEU A 154 -27.96 -19.83 -7.90
N ARG A 155 -28.70 -18.87 -7.32
CA ARG A 155 -28.97 -18.80 -5.88
C ARG A 155 -29.70 -20.03 -5.37
N ALA A 156 -30.72 -20.49 -6.08
CA ALA A 156 -31.46 -21.69 -5.71
C ALA A 156 -30.54 -22.93 -5.73
N ALA A 157 -29.72 -23.09 -6.77
CA ALA A 157 -28.74 -24.17 -6.88
C ALA A 157 -27.68 -24.10 -5.76
N GLN A 158 -27.19 -22.91 -5.42
CA GLN A 158 -26.20 -22.71 -4.36
C GLN A 158 -26.75 -23.08 -2.97
N ARG A 159 -28.06 -23.03 -2.72
CA ARG A 159 -28.59 -23.47 -1.41
C ARG A 159 -28.24 -24.93 -1.12
N LEU A 160 -28.07 -25.76 -2.15
CA LEU A 160 -27.61 -27.13 -2.01
C LEU A 160 -26.12 -27.16 -1.62
N GLY A 161 -25.79 -27.92 -0.58
CA GLY A 161 -24.41 -28.07 -0.11
C GLY A 161 -23.88 -26.93 0.78
N GLY A 162 -24.66 -25.87 1.01
CA GLY A 162 -24.23 -24.70 1.79
C GLY A 162 -23.98 -24.97 3.28
N ARG A 163 -24.56 -26.03 3.86
CA ARG A 163 -24.38 -26.35 5.30
C ARG A 163 -22.91 -26.56 5.67
N ARG A 164 -22.13 -27.25 4.83
CA ARG A 164 -20.70 -27.50 5.08
C ARG A 164 -19.88 -26.22 4.91
N ALA A 165 -20.15 -25.44 3.86
CA ALA A 165 -19.43 -24.20 3.58
C ALA A 165 -19.70 -23.12 4.64
N THR A 166 -20.89 -23.12 5.21
CA THR A 166 -21.33 -22.09 6.18
C THR A 166 -21.32 -22.58 7.63
N GLN A 167 -20.55 -23.60 7.99
CA GLN A 167 -20.18 -23.86 9.38
C GLN A 167 -18.84 -23.18 9.70
N THR A 168 -18.45 -23.14 10.98
CA THR A 168 -17.14 -22.60 11.35
C THR A 168 -16.02 -23.56 10.94
N THR A 169 -14.84 -23.03 10.59
CA THR A 169 -13.66 -23.85 10.26
C THR A 169 -13.32 -24.79 11.41
N LYS A 170 -13.39 -24.32 12.66
CA LYS A 170 -13.20 -25.15 13.86
C LYS A 170 -14.20 -26.30 13.94
N ALA A 171 -15.49 -26.04 13.76
CA ALA A 171 -16.51 -27.10 13.80
C ALA A 171 -16.27 -28.17 12.73
N TYR A 172 -15.83 -27.75 11.53
CA TYR A 172 -15.42 -28.69 10.50
C TYR A 172 -14.20 -29.53 10.93
N LEU A 173 -13.12 -28.88 11.39
CA LEU A 173 -11.89 -29.59 11.78
C LEU A 173 -12.12 -30.54 12.96
N ASP A 174 -12.89 -30.13 13.97
CA ASP A 174 -13.20 -30.94 15.14
C ASP A 174 -14.05 -32.16 14.83
N ALA A 175 -14.96 -32.06 13.85
CA ALA A 175 -15.80 -33.18 13.43
C ALA A 175 -15.04 -34.23 12.60
N HIS A 176 -13.91 -33.87 11.97
CA HIS A 176 -13.27 -34.72 10.97
C HIS A 176 -11.87 -35.23 11.34
N PHE A 177 -11.19 -34.60 12.31
CA PHE A 177 -9.83 -34.93 12.72
C PHE A 177 -9.71 -35.12 14.24
N ARG A 178 -8.81 -35.99 14.67
CA ARG A 178 -8.51 -36.23 16.10
C ARG A 178 -7.23 -35.51 16.52
N SER A 179 -6.20 -35.55 15.70
CA SER A 179 -4.89 -34.94 15.97
C SER A 179 -4.97 -33.42 16.12
N PRO A 180 -4.66 -32.84 17.30
CA PRO A 180 -4.60 -31.39 17.49
C PRO A 180 -3.54 -30.73 16.60
N ARG A 181 -2.39 -31.42 16.41
CA ARG A 181 -1.29 -30.96 15.56
C ARG A 181 -1.74 -30.80 14.10
N LEU A 182 -2.45 -31.78 13.56
CA LEU A 182 -2.95 -31.71 12.19
C LEU A 182 -4.01 -30.60 12.04
N LYS A 183 -4.89 -30.40 13.02
CA LYS A 183 -5.86 -29.29 12.98
C LYS A 183 -5.16 -27.94 12.94
N ALA A 184 -4.12 -27.74 13.76
CA ALA A 184 -3.33 -26.51 13.77
C ALA A 184 -2.65 -26.24 12.42
N VAL A 185 -2.01 -27.27 11.84
CA VAL A 185 -1.36 -27.24 10.52
C VAL A 185 -2.36 -26.93 9.40
N LEU A 186 -3.51 -27.62 9.37
CA LEU A 186 -4.51 -27.38 8.32
C LEU A 186 -5.12 -25.99 8.42
N ALA A 187 -5.11 -25.38 9.61
CA ALA A 187 -5.63 -24.04 9.87
C ALA A 187 -4.57 -22.93 9.76
N SER A 188 -3.28 -23.23 9.55
CA SER A 188 -2.19 -22.25 9.63
C SER A 188 -2.39 -21.00 8.76
N GLN A 189 -3.00 -21.16 7.59
CA GLN A 189 -3.29 -20.06 6.66
C GLN A 189 -4.48 -19.18 7.09
N TRP A 190 -4.97 -19.30 8.33
CA TRP A 190 -6.03 -18.42 8.82
C TRP A 190 -5.64 -16.94 8.79
N GLY A 191 -4.34 -16.65 8.87
CA GLY A 191 -3.78 -15.31 8.69
C GLY A 191 -4.07 -14.69 7.32
N ASP A 192 -4.31 -15.48 6.27
CA ASP A 192 -4.65 -14.97 4.92
C ASP A 192 -6.09 -14.44 4.83
N TYR A 193 -6.90 -14.61 5.88
CA TYR A 193 -8.25 -14.08 5.97
C TYR A 193 -8.60 -13.49 7.34
N GLY A 194 -7.61 -13.37 8.24
CA GLY A 194 -7.67 -12.60 9.48
C GLY A 194 -8.71 -13.04 10.51
N LEU A 195 -9.15 -14.29 10.50
CA LEU A 195 -10.12 -14.80 11.48
C LEU A 195 -9.74 -16.17 12.01
N PRO A 196 -9.79 -16.39 13.33
CA PRO A 196 -9.46 -17.68 13.91
C PRO A 196 -10.49 -18.75 13.49
N PRO A 197 -10.16 -20.05 13.60
CA PRO A 197 -11.02 -21.14 13.14
C PRO A 197 -12.42 -21.15 13.76
N SER A 198 -12.58 -20.74 15.02
CA SER A 198 -13.91 -20.66 15.68
C SER A 198 -14.85 -19.62 15.07
N ARG A 199 -14.31 -18.59 14.39
CA ARG A 199 -15.08 -17.47 13.84
C ARG A 199 -15.20 -17.51 12.32
N SER A 200 -14.19 -18.02 11.63
CA SER A 200 -14.17 -18.09 10.16
C SER A 200 -15.14 -19.14 9.62
N ALA A 201 -15.73 -18.87 8.47
CA ALA A 201 -16.50 -19.87 7.73
C ALA A 201 -15.55 -20.87 7.05
N PHE A 202 -15.94 -22.15 7.01
CA PHE A 202 -15.19 -23.14 6.22
C PHE A 202 -15.11 -22.77 4.72
N ALA A 203 -16.06 -21.96 4.22
CA ALA A 203 -16.04 -21.39 2.88
C ALA A 203 -14.77 -20.57 2.58
N VAL A 204 -14.39 -19.64 3.47
CA VAL A 204 -13.19 -18.79 3.24
C VAL A 204 -11.91 -19.62 3.38
N HIS A 205 -11.90 -20.54 4.35
CA HIS A 205 -10.82 -21.49 4.55
C HIS A 205 -10.54 -22.30 3.30
N ALA A 206 -11.57 -22.96 2.75
CA ALA A 206 -11.45 -23.77 1.54
C ALA A 206 -11.04 -22.94 0.31
N MET A 207 -11.54 -21.70 0.20
CA MET A 207 -11.18 -20.79 -0.89
C MET A 207 -9.68 -20.47 -0.87
N ILE A 208 -9.12 -20.16 0.30
CA ILE A 208 -7.70 -19.81 0.48
C ILE A 208 -6.80 -21.03 0.24
N VAL A 209 -7.13 -22.18 0.84
CA VAL A 209 -6.40 -23.43 0.57
C VAL A 209 -6.40 -23.74 -0.92
N SER A 210 -7.55 -23.65 -1.58
CA SER A 210 -7.67 -23.89 -3.03
C SER A 210 -6.98 -22.82 -3.88
N HIS A 211 -6.75 -21.62 -3.36
CA HIS A 211 -6.05 -20.55 -4.07
C HIS A 211 -4.56 -20.86 -4.17
N TYR A 212 -3.97 -21.43 -3.12
CA TYR A 212 -2.52 -21.69 -3.06
C TYR A 212 -2.12 -23.15 -3.31
N ILE A 213 -3.07 -24.07 -3.50
CA ILE A 213 -2.78 -25.51 -3.61
C ILE A 213 -1.85 -25.89 -4.78
N GLU A 214 -1.75 -25.05 -5.82
CA GLU A 214 -0.86 -25.24 -6.98
C GLU A 214 0.39 -24.33 -6.91
N GLY A 215 0.67 -23.78 -5.73
CA GLY A 215 1.72 -22.81 -5.47
C GLY A 215 1.24 -21.36 -5.55
N ALA A 216 2.23 -20.46 -5.52
CA ALA A 216 2.01 -19.03 -5.49
C ALA A 216 3.00 -18.28 -6.41
N TRP A 217 2.64 -17.04 -6.72
CA TRP A 217 3.38 -16.14 -7.60
C TRP A 217 3.53 -14.77 -6.97
N PHE A 218 4.56 -14.05 -7.42
CA PHE A 218 4.84 -12.69 -7.00
C PHE A 218 5.19 -11.81 -8.19
N PRO A 219 4.75 -10.54 -8.26
CA PRO A 219 5.11 -9.65 -9.36
C PRO A 219 6.63 -9.42 -9.44
N ARG A 220 7.22 -9.64 -10.62
CA ARG A 220 8.62 -9.25 -10.85
C ARG A 220 8.74 -7.73 -10.71
N GLY A 221 9.63 -7.26 -9.86
CA GLY A 221 9.82 -5.82 -9.61
C GLY A 221 8.81 -5.18 -8.64
N GLY A 222 8.15 -5.98 -7.79
CA GLY A 222 7.34 -5.52 -6.65
C GLY A 222 5.85 -5.33 -6.96
N SER A 223 4.99 -5.35 -5.93
CA SER A 223 3.53 -5.31 -6.10
C SER A 223 3.01 -4.00 -6.70
N ALA A 224 3.73 -2.89 -6.50
CA ALA A 224 3.37 -1.58 -7.04
C ALA A 224 3.23 -1.59 -8.58
N ARG A 225 3.85 -2.55 -9.27
CA ARG A 225 3.67 -2.73 -10.72
C ARG A 225 2.24 -3.03 -11.13
N ILE A 226 1.44 -3.66 -10.27
CA ILE A 226 0.03 -3.92 -10.52
C ILE A 226 -0.70 -2.58 -10.74
N ALA A 227 -0.58 -1.66 -9.77
CA ALA A 227 -1.26 -0.38 -9.85
C ALA A 227 -0.75 0.47 -11.02
N ARG A 228 0.57 0.55 -11.19
CA ARG A 228 1.24 1.33 -12.25
C ARG A 228 0.85 0.91 -13.67
N THR A 229 0.82 -0.39 -13.92
CA THR A 229 0.44 -0.91 -15.25
C THR A 229 -1.06 -0.71 -15.53
N PHE A 230 -1.91 -0.84 -14.51
CA PHE A 230 -3.35 -0.63 -14.67
C PHE A 230 -3.68 0.85 -14.88
N GLU A 231 -3.04 1.76 -14.12
CA GLU A 231 -3.14 3.21 -14.30
C GLU A 231 -2.82 3.61 -15.73
N LYS A 232 -1.66 3.18 -16.27
CA LYS A 232 -1.29 3.40 -17.67
C LYS A 232 -2.37 2.91 -18.64
N GLY A 233 -2.90 1.72 -18.41
CA GLY A 233 -3.95 1.15 -19.25
C GLY A 233 -5.27 1.94 -19.22
N ILE A 234 -5.62 2.54 -18.08
CA ILE A 234 -6.79 3.41 -17.90
C ILE A 234 -6.59 4.75 -18.63
N GLU A 235 -5.43 5.37 -18.45
CA GLU A 235 -5.11 6.68 -19.04
C GLU A 235 -5.00 6.60 -20.56
N GLN A 236 -4.40 5.52 -21.08
CA GLN A 236 -4.37 5.25 -22.52
C GLN A 236 -5.76 5.06 -23.15
N ALA A 237 -6.75 4.63 -22.36
CA ALA A 237 -8.13 4.50 -22.79
C ALA A 237 -8.94 5.81 -22.63
N GLY A 238 -8.30 6.92 -22.27
CA GLY A 238 -8.93 8.23 -22.09
C GLY A 238 -9.53 8.46 -20.69
N GLY A 239 -9.20 7.61 -19.72
CA GLY A 239 -9.48 7.84 -18.30
C GLY A 239 -8.40 8.67 -17.60
N ALA A 240 -8.54 8.84 -16.28
CA ALA A 240 -7.58 9.53 -15.43
C ALA A 240 -7.49 8.86 -14.05
N VAL A 241 -6.29 8.74 -13.51
CA VAL A 241 -6.06 8.40 -12.10
C VAL A 241 -5.46 9.61 -11.40
N ARG A 242 -6.11 10.10 -10.34
CA ARG A 242 -5.66 11.28 -9.59
C ARG A 242 -5.41 10.93 -8.13
N VAL A 243 -4.16 11.09 -7.72
CA VAL A 243 -3.68 10.94 -6.35
C VAL A 243 -3.86 12.24 -5.55
N ALA A 244 -3.77 12.15 -4.22
CA ALA A 244 -4.02 13.24 -3.27
C ALA A 244 -5.40 13.92 -3.46
N GLN A 245 -6.40 13.14 -3.83
CA GLN A 245 -7.80 13.56 -4.00
C GLN A 245 -8.70 12.77 -3.04
N GLU A 246 -8.99 13.34 -1.87
CA GLU A 246 -9.84 12.70 -0.87
C GLU A 246 -11.32 12.97 -1.15
N VAL A 247 -12.07 11.93 -1.50
CA VAL A 247 -13.53 12.04 -1.61
C VAL A 247 -14.15 12.13 -0.22
N THR A 248 -14.85 13.22 0.06
CA THR A 248 -15.51 13.48 1.35
C THR A 248 -17.01 13.26 1.33
N GLU A 249 -17.63 13.30 0.14
CA GLU A 249 -19.09 13.15 -0.01
C GLU A 249 -19.44 12.51 -1.36
N ILE A 250 -20.40 11.59 -1.37
CA ILE A 250 -21.11 11.16 -2.59
C ILE A 250 -22.35 12.03 -2.74
N LEU A 251 -22.38 12.83 -3.80
CA LEU A 251 -23.48 13.75 -4.09
C LEU A 251 -24.70 12.96 -4.60
N THR A 252 -25.87 13.25 -4.05
CA THR A 252 -27.13 12.62 -4.46
C THR A 252 -28.21 13.63 -4.84
N GLU A 253 -28.94 13.35 -5.92
CA GLU A 253 -30.11 14.11 -6.37
C GLU A 253 -31.27 13.14 -6.59
N ASN A 254 -32.46 13.44 -6.06
CA ASN A 254 -33.65 12.57 -6.15
C ASN A 254 -33.36 11.11 -5.77
N GLY A 255 -32.55 10.91 -4.73
CA GLY A 255 -32.17 9.59 -4.22
C GLY A 255 -31.19 8.80 -5.12
N LYS A 256 -30.59 9.42 -6.14
CA LYS A 256 -29.60 8.83 -7.08
C LYS A 256 -28.23 9.48 -6.89
N ALA A 257 -27.15 8.72 -6.98
CA ALA A 257 -25.79 9.26 -6.98
C ALA A 257 -25.47 9.96 -8.31
N VAL A 258 -24.87 11.15 -8.24
CA VAL A 258 -24.65 12.04 -9.41
C VAL A 258 -23.25 12.68 -9.45
N GLY A 259 -22.40 12.42 -8.46
CA GLY A 259 -21.07 12.98 -8.37
C GLY A 259 -20.42 12.77 -7.02
N VAL A 260 -19.27 13.42 -6.82
CA VAL A 260 -18.54 13.44 -5.56
C VAL A 260 -17.99 14.83 -5.26
N ARG A 261 -17.86 15.12 -3.96
CA ARG A 261 -17.07 16.24 -3.43
C ARG A 261 -15.69 15.72 -3.00
N VAL A 262 -14.66 16.50 -3.30
CA VAL A 262 -13.26 16.08 -3.17
C VAL A 262 -12.45 17.19 -2.51
N MET A 263 -11.65 16.84 -1.51
CA MET A 263 -10.56 17.66 -0.99
C MET A 263 -9.29 17.34 -1.78
N ASP A 264 -8.75 18.36 -2.44
CA ASP A 264 -7.52 18.32 -3.20
C ASP A 264 -6.34 18.66 -2.29
N HIS A 265 -5.55 17.63 -1.94
CA HIS A 265 -4.37 17.71 -1.07
C HIS A 265 -3.07 17.79 -1.85
N ARG A 266 -3.11 18.13 -3.15
CA ARG A 266 -1.90 18.28 -3.98
C ARG A 266 -1.07 19.51 -3.60
N SER A 267 -1.60 20.42 -2.78
CA SER A 267 -0.89 21.58 -2.26
C SER A 267 -1.13 21.81 -0.77
N ALA A 268 -0.30 22.65 -0.13
CA ALA A 268 -0.49 23.06 1.26
C ALA A 268 -1.87 23.70 1.52
N GLN A 269 -2.44 24.38 0.52
CA GLN A 269 -3.82 24.85 0.56
C GLN A 269 -4.75 23.77 0.03
N VAL A 270 -5.49 23.12 0.92
CA VAL A 270 -6.51 22.14 0.54
C VAL A 270 -7.64 22.85 -0.20
N ARG A 271 -7.97 22.39 -1.42
CA ARG A 271 -9.04 22.98 -2.23
C ARG A 271 -10.20 22.01 -2.39
N GLU A 272 -11.41 22.52 -2.28
CA GLU A 272 -12.60 21.73 -2.60
C GLU A 272 -12.83 21.68 -4.11
N ARG A 273 -13.14 20.49 -4.64
CA ARG A 273 -13.57 20.27 -6.01
C ARG A 273 -14.82 19.40 -6.05
N VAL A 274 -15.62 19.56 -7.11
CA VAL A 274 -16.77 18.70 -7.40
C VAL A 274 -16.62 18.05 -8.75
N TYR A 275 -16.75 16.73 -8.80
CA TYR A 275 -16.81 15.96 -10.05
C TYR A 275 -18.18 15.34 -10.22
N ARG A 276 -18.74 15.44 -11.43
CA ARG A 276 -20.06 14.88 -11.77
C ARG A 276 -19.92 13.71 -12.74
N ALA A 277 -20.64 12.62 -12.46
CA ALA A 277 -20.78 11.46 -13.32
C ALA A 277 -22.09 10.72 -13.02
N PRO A 278 -22.73 10.09 -14.02
CA PRO A 278 -23.98 9.36 -13.83
C PRO A 278 -23.81 8.04 -13.06
N VAL A 279 -22.57 7.56 -12.93
CA VAL A 279 -22.21 6.31 -12.24
C VAL A 279 -21.04 6.57 -11.30
N ILE A 280 -21.21 6.16 -10.05
CA ILE A 280 -20.20 6.21 -9.00
C ILE A 280 -19.93 4.76 -8.55
N VAL A 281 -18.67 4.36 -8.54
CA VAL A 281 -18.24 3.08 -7.98
C VAL A 281 -17.36 3.36 -6.77
N SER A 282 -17.77 2.87 -5.61
CA SER A 282 -16.94 2.97 -4.41
C SER A 282 -16.11 1.70 -4.21
N ALA A 283 -14.79 1.84 -4.17
CA ALA A 283 -13.83 0.78 -3.90
C ALA A 283 -13.14 0.93 -2.52
N ILE A 284 -13.64 1.81 -1.64
CA ILE A 284 -13.07 2.09 -0.31
C ILE A 284 -13.73 1.29 0.84
N GLY A 285 -14.53 0.29 0.50
CA GLY A 285 -15.30 -0.53 1.45
C GLY A 285 -16.70 0.02 1.75
N ALA A 286 -17.63 -0.89 2.03
CA ALA A 286 -19.05 -0.59 2.24
C ALA A 286 -19.30 0.23 3.51
N SER A 287 -18.55 -0.04 4.59
CA SER A 287 -18.66 0.72 5.83
C SER A 287 -18.29 2.19 5.61
N ASN A 288 -17.12 2.48 5.02
CA ASN A 288 -16.71 3.85 4.70
C ASN A 288 -17.71 4.52 3.75
N THR A 289 -18.16 3.81 2.71
CA THR A 289 -19.12 4.35 1.74
C THR A 289 -20.43 4.76 2.39
N PHE A 290 -21.04 3.86 3.19
CA PHE A 290 -22.37 4.10 3.74
C PHE A 290 -22.35 4.97 4.99
N ASN A 291 -21.29 4.93 5.79
CA ASN A 291 -21.24 5.63 7.08
C ASN A 291 -20.52 6.97 7.01
N ARG A 292 -19.57 7.16 6.09
CA ARG A 292 -18.80 8.40 5.96
C ARG A 292 -19.21 9.25 4.76
N LEU A 293 -19.43 8.63 3.58
CA LEU A 293 -19.66 9.38 2.34
C LEU A 293 -21.13 9.65 2.00
N LEU A 294 -22.08 9.10 2.77
CA LEU A 294 -23.51 9.22 2.49
C LEU A 294 -24.31 9.64 3.74
N PRO A 295 -25.38 10.44 3.59
CA PRO A 295 -26.25 10.80 4.70
C PRO A 295 -26.79 9.58 5.46
N THR A 296 -26.79 9.67 6.79
CA THR A 296 -27.31 8.60 7.66
C THR A 296 -28.81 8.67 7.90
N PHE A 297 -29.43 9.79 7.55
CA PHE A 297 -30.84 10.12 7.73
C PHE A 297 -31.57 10.26 6.38
N GLY A 298 -32.87 10.55 6.45
CA GLY A 298 -33.71 10.78 5.27
C GLY A 298 -33.86 9.57 4.36
N GLU A 299 -34.14 9.82 3.08
CA GLU A 299 -34.36 8.74 2.10
C GLU A 299 -33.12 7.86 1.90
N ILE A 300 -31.94 8.47 1.75
CA ILE A 300 -30.67 7.75 1.58
C ILE A 300 -30.40 6.85 2.79
N GLY A 301 -30.53 7.40 4.01
CA GLY A 301 -30.34 6.64 5.24
C GLY A 301 -31.30 5.45 5.38
N ARG A 302 -32.57 5.61 4.98
CA ARG A 302 -33.54 4.51 4.96
C ARG A 302 -33.15 3.42 3.96
N ARG A 303 -32.68 3.80 2.76
CA ARG A 303 -32.25 2.85 1.71
C ARG A 303 -30.98 2.08 2.09
N THR A 304 -30.03 2.71 2.78
CA THR A 304 -28.76 2.06 3.19
C THR A 304 -28.81 1.42 4.58
N GLY A 305 -29.82 1.73 5.41
CA GLY A 305 -29.99 1.23 6.77
C GLY A 305 -29.85 -0.30 6.94
N PRO A 306 -30.46 -1.15 6.08
CA PRO A 306 -30.27 -2.61 6.18
C PRO A 306 -28.82 -3.05 5.99
N ALA A 307 -28.08 -2.41 5.07
CA ALA A 307 -26.67 -2.71 4.82
C ALA A 307 -25.81 -2.28 6.01
N ARG A 308 -26.06 -1.10 6.60
CA ARG A 308 -25.37 -0.62 7.81
C ARG A 308 -25.55 -1.56 9.00
N ARG A 309 -26.79 -1.95 9.31
CA ARG A 309 -27.06 -2.93 10.37
C ARG A 309 -26.37 -4.27 10.14
N SER A 310 -26.31 -4.72 8.88
CA SER A 310 -25.62 -5.96 8.53
C SER A 310 -24.11 -5.84 8.78
N LEU A 311 -23.50 -4.70 8.43
CA LEU A 311 -22.08 -4.41 8.68
C LEU A 311 -21.79 -4.32 10.19
N GLU A 312 -22.61 -3.60 10.95
CA GLU A 312 -22.50 -3.49 12.41
C GLU A 312 -22.54 -4.86 13.07
N HIS A 313 -23.45 -5.73 12.62
CA HIS A 313 -23.59 -7.07 13.19
C HIS A 313 -22.45 -8.03 12.79
N LEU A 314 -21.85 -7.85 11.62
CA LEU A 314 -20.62 -8.58 11.24
C LEU A 314 -19.41 -8.13 12.06
N GLY A 315 -19.41 -6.88 12.52
CA GLY A 315 -18.34 -6.26 13.29
C GLY A 315 -17.11 -5.91 12.45
N THR A 316 -16.05 -5.50 13.14
CA THR A 316 -14.74 -5.18 12.52
C THR A 316 -13.85 -6.41 12.43
N GLY A 317 -13.02 -6.46 11.39
CA GLY A 317 -11.96 -7.47 11.23
C GLY A 317 -10.80 -7.27 12.21
N THR A 318 -9.76 -8.09 12.06
CA THR A 318 -8.50 -7.95 12.78
C THR A 318 -7.56 -6.98 12.04
N SER A 319 -6.57 -6.49 12.78
CA SER A 319 -5.44 -5.73 12.24
C SER A 319 -4.14 -6.43 12.65
N ALA A 320 -3.00 -5.85 12.31
CA ALA A 320 -1.69 -6.45 12.57
C ALA A 320 -0.64 -5.40 12.90
N VAL A 321 0.45 -5.88 13.50
CA VAL A 321 1.75 -5.20 13.52
C VAL A 321 2.60 -5.82 12.43
N THR A 322 3.29 -4.98 11.65
CA THR A 322 4.26 -5.44 10.65
C THR A 322 5.61 -4.81 10.92
N VAL A 323 6.67 -5.62 10.90
CA VAL A 323 8.05 -5.20 11.03
C VAL A 323 8.75 -5.39 9.68
N PHE A 324 9.18 -4.28 9.10
CA PHE A 324 9.91 -4.20 7.84
C PHE A 324 11.41 -4.19 8.12
N LEU A 325 12.12 -5.13 7.52
CA LEU A 325 13.56 -5.33 7.71
C LEU A 325 14.30 -5.07 6.40
N ARG A 326 15.40 -4.31 6.45
CA ARG A 326 16.42 -4.35 5.39
C ARG A 326 17.53 -5.29 5.82
N LEU A 327 18.00 -6.07 4.86
CA LEU A 327 19.05 -7.06 5.05
C LEU A 327 20.32 -6.59 4.34
N ARG A 328 21.44 -6.65 5.05
CA ARG A 328 22.76 -6.24 4.54
C ARG A 328 23.30 -7.16 3.44
N ASP A 329 22.91 -8.43 3.46
CA ASP A 329 23.33 -9.47 2.51
C ASP A 329 22.14 -10.33 2.01
N ASP A 330 22.39 -11.19 1.02
CA ASP A 330 21.40 -12.12 0.46
C ASP A 330 20.96 -13.16 1.51
N PRO A 331 19.67 -13.24 1.90
CA PRO A 331 19.19 -14.21 2.88
C PRO A 331 19.29 -15.67 2.41
N ARG A 332 19.62 -15.95 1.14
CA ARG A 332 20.00 -17.31 0.70
C ARG A 332 21.24 -17.83 1.43
N SER A 333 22.11 -16.95 1.92
CA SER A 333 23.27 -17.32 2.74
C SER A 333 22.91 -18.07 4.03
N ILE A 334 21.70 -17.86 4.55
CA ILE A 334 21.15 -18.53 5.75
C ILE A 334 20.09 -19.59 5.40
N GLY A 335 20.02 -20.02 4.13
CA GLY A 335 19.13 -21.08 3.68
C GLY A 335 17.70 -20.65 3.36
N ILE A 336 17.44 -19.35 3.20
CA ILE A 336 16.13 -18.84 2.77
C ILE A 336 16.05 -18.79 1.25
N ASP A 337 15.02 -19.42 0.67
CA ASP A 337 14.82 -19.52 -0.79
C ASP A 337 13.73 -18.58 -1.34
N GLY A 338 13.04 -17.85 -0.46
CA GLY A 338 11.93 -16.95 -0.80
C GLY A 338 10.54 -17.48 -0.47
N GLY A 339 10.42 -18.73 0.01
CA GLY A 339 9.18 -19.23 0.62
C GLY A 339 8.83 -18.50 1.92
N ASN A 340 7.56 -18.49 2.31
CA ASN A 340 7.14 -17.90 3.58
C ASN A 340 7.29 -18.89 4.74
N ILE A 341 7.39 -18.34 5.95
CA ILE A 341 7.47 -19.13 7.18
C ILE A 341 6.38 -18.66 8.14
N TRP A 342 5.57 -19.59 8.62
CA TRP A 342 4.57 -19.36 9.65
C TRP A 342 5.04 -20.01 10.94
N VAL A 343 5.52 -19.20 11.88
CA VAL A 343 6.04 -19.68 13.17
C VAL A 343 4.99 -19.50 14.25
N ASN A 344 4.71 -20.54 15.02
CA ASN A 344 3.73 -20.51 16.10
C ASN A 344 4.34 -21.17 17.35
N ARG A 345 4.11 -20.56 18.53
CA ARG A 345 4.61 -21.09 19.81
C ARG A 345 3.80 -22.25 20.38
N ASP A 346 2.54 -22.39 19.99
CA ASP A 346 1.72 -23.54 20.31
C ASP A 346 0.69 -23.84 19.20
N LEU A 347 -0.21 -24.79 19.45
CA LEU A 347 -1.18 -25.30 18.48
C LEU A 347 -2.51 -24.54 18.47
N ASP A 348 -2.69 -23.56 19.35
CA ASP A 348 -3.93 -22.81 19.54
C ASP A 348 -3.95 -21.59 18.63
N HIS A 349 -5.02 -21.44 17.85
CA HIS A 349 -5.26 -20.28 16.97
C HIS A 349 -6.38 -19.38 17.48
N GLU A 350 -6.97 -19.69 18.63
CA GLU A 350 -8.20 -19.04 19.13
C GLU A 350 -7.91 -17.88 20.10
N GLY A 351 -6.69 -17.79 20.64
CA GLY A 351 -6.32 -16.91 21.76
C GLY A 351 -6.15 -15.41 21.44
N ALA A 352 -6.95 -14.83 20.55
CA ALA A 352 -6.75 -13.49 19.99
C ALA A 352 -6.38 -12.39 21.02
N GLN A 353 -7.10 -12.30 22.14
CA GLN A 353 -6.79 -11.31 23.20
C GLN A 353 -5.44 -11.60 23.88
N ARG A 354 -5.25 -12.84 24.35
CA ARG A 354 -3.99 -13.29 24.98
C ARG A 354 -2.78 -13.08 24.06
N TYR A 355 -2.95 -13.29 22.75
CA TYR A 355 -1.90 -13.11 21.76
C TYR A 355 -1.59 -11.64 21.53
N SER A 356 -2.63 -10.79 21.45
CA SER A 356 -2.44 -9.34 21.41
C SER A 356 -1.70 -8.83 22.65
N ASP A 357 -2.08 -9.27 23.86
CA ASP A 357 -1.42 -8.86 25.11
C ASP A 357 0.06 -9.31 25.13
N SER A 358 0.31 -10.57 24.76
CA SER A 358 1.68 -11.12 24.71
C SER A 358 2.55 -10.42 23.66
N LEU A 359 1.99 -10.04 22.51
CA LEU A 359 2.69 -9.26 21.49
C LEU A 359 3.16 -7.91 22.04
N LEU A 360 2.29 -7.18 22.75
CA LEU A 360 2.62 -5.87 23.35
C LEU A 360 3.70 -5.98 24.44
N GLU A 361 3.82 -7.14 25.07
CA GLU A 361 4.88 -7.49 26.02
C GLU A 361 6.20 -7.90 25.34
N GLY A 362 6.26 -7.93 24.00
CA GLY A 362 7.43 -8.39 23.24
C GLY A 362 7.58 -9.90 23.20
N ARG A 363 6.50 -10.66 23.46
CA ARG A 363 6.46 -12.13 23.47
C ARG A 363 5.41 -12.64 22.49
N PRO A 364 5.55 -12.37 21.17
CA PRO A 364 4.56 -12.78 20.17
C PRO A 364 4.33 -14.28 20.20
N HIS A 365 3.09 -14.68 19.96
CA HIS A 365 2.69 -16.09 19.88
C HIS A 365 2.97 -16.67 18.50
N ASP A 366 2.69 -15.88 17.48
CA ASP A 366 2.87 -16.20 16.08
C ASP A 366 3.65 -15.10 15.36
N VAL A 367 4.38 -15.49 14.30
CA VAL A 367 4.92 -14.56 13.32
C VAL A 367 4.90 -15.19 11.93
N PHE A 368 4.36 -14.45 10.97
CA PHE A 368 4.52 -14.73 9.55
C PHE A 368 5.77 -14.00 9.02
N VAL A 369 6.64 -14.71 8.31
CA VAL A 369 7.90 -14.20 7.76
C VAL A 369 7.86 -14.29 6.24
N SER A 370 8.07 -13.16 5.57
CA SER A 370 8.07 -13.01 4.10
C SER A 370 9.34 -12.32 3.62
N PHE A 371 9.81 -12.69 2.42
CA PHE A 371 11.02 -12.13 1.79
C PHE A 371 10.69 -11.50 0.43
N PRO A 372 10.05 -10.31 0.40
CA PRO A 372 9.56 -9.70 -0.84
C PRO A 372 10.68 -9.46 -1.87
N SER A 373 11.86 -8.99 -1.45
CA SER A 373 13.02 -8.80 -2.35
C SER A 373 13.42 -10.06 -3.15
N LEU A 374 13.47 -11.24 -2.50
CA LEU A 374 13.78 -12.49 -3.18
C LEU A 374 12.69 -12.87 -4.19
N LYS A 375 11.42 -12.62 -3.84
CA LYS A 375 10.26 -12.93 -4.68
C LYS A 375 10.15 -11.99 -5.87
N SER A 376 10.43 -10.70 -5.68
CA SER A 376 10.38 -9.67 -6.71
C SER A 376 11.61 -9.68 -7.61
N GLY A 377 12.74 -10.18 -7.10
CA GLY A 377 14.05 -10.11 -7.74
C GLY A 377 14.72 -8.74 -7.60
N GLU A 378 14.33 -7.95 -6.59
CA GLU A 378 14.90 -6.63 -6.33
C GLU A 378 15.94 -6.65 -5.19
N SER A 379 16.85 -5.68 -5.23
CA SER A 379 17.81 -5.36 -4.17
C SER A 379 17.69 -3.87 -3.79
N PRO A 380 18.07 -3.45 -2.56
CA PRO A 380 18.55 -4.25 -1.43
C PRO A 380 17.57 -5.32 -0.93
N HIS A 381 18.08 -6.33 -0.23
CA HIS A 381 17.26 -7.40 0.30
C HIS A 381 16.41 -6.93 1.49
N THR A 382 15.21 -7.48 1.57
CA THR A 382 14.17 -7.11 2.54
C THR A 382 13.41 -8.32 3.02
N ALA A 383 12.95 -8.24 4.28
CA ALA A 383 12.05 -9.19 4.92
C ALA A 383 10.92 -8.45 5.68
N GLU A 384 9.82 -9.14 5.90
CA GLU A 384 8.62 -8.65 6.56
C GLU A 384 8.17 -9.65 7.62
N LEU A 385 7.93 -9.18 8.84
CA LEU A 385 7.39 -9.97 9.95
C LEU A 385 6.00 -9.46 10.30
N ILE A 386 5.00 -10.33 10.39
CA ILE A 386 3.61 -9.94 10.65
C ILE A 386 3.03 -10.75 11.79
N SER A 387 2.32 -10.10 12.70
CA SER A 387 1.54 -10.74 13.76
C SER A 387 0.22 -10.00 13.97
N PHE A 388 -0.88 -10.75 14.07
CA PHE A 388 -2.22 -10.18 14.23
C PHE A 388 -2.45 -9.65 15.66
N CYS A 389 -3.19 -8.55 15.77
CA CYS A 389 -3.47 -7.93 17.07
C CYS A 389 -4.84 -7.24 17.11
N ASP A 390 -5.29 -6.92 18.33
CA ASP A 390 -6.43 -6.03 18.54
C ASP A 390 -5.98 -4.57 18.45
N ALA A 391 -6.58 -3.81 17.53
CA ALA A 391 -6.30 -2.40 17.33
C ALA A 391 -6.59 -1.53 18.55
N ARG A 392 -7.47 -1.98 19.46
CA ARG A 392 -7.79 -1.28 20.72
C ARG A 392 -6.56 -0.97 21.54
N ALA A 393 -5.55 -1.84 21.51
CA ALA A 393 -4.28 -1.65 22.21
C ALA A 393 -3.55 -0.35 21.83
N PHE A 394 -3.80 0.16 20.62
CA PHE A 394 -3.11 1.33 20.08
C PHE A 394 -3.96 2.61 20.14
N ARG A 395 -5.23 2.55 20.57
CA ARG A 395 -6.16 3.70 20.52
C ARG A 395 -5.70 4.91 21.34
N GLN A 396 -4.93 4.71 22.40
CA GLN A 396 -4.42 5.81 23.22
C GLN A 396 -3.51 6.79 22.43
N TRP A 397 -2.96 6.35 21.29
CA TRP A 397 -2.15 7.19 20.38
C TRP A 397 -2.90 7.59 19.09
N ALA A 398 -4.21 7.35 19.00
CA ALA A 398 -4.98 7.59 17.77
C ALA A 398 -5.12 9.08 17.43
N GLU A 399 -5.33 9.93 18.44
CA GLU A 399 -5.50 11.39 18.30
C GLU A 399 -4.17 12.14 18.15
N GLN A 400 -3.05 11.46 18.39
CA GLN A 400 -1.72 12.04 18.26
C GLN A 400 -1.28 12.04 16.78
N PRO A 401 -0.62 13.11 16.30
CA PRO A 401 -0.10 13.17 14.94
C PRO A 401 0.75 11.92 14.62
N ARG A 402 0.66 11.41 13.38
CA ARG A 402 1.38 10.20 12.95
C ARG A 402 2.88 10.27 13.28
N GLU A 403 3.47 11.43 13.06
CA GLU A 403 4.90 11.71 13.21
C GLU A 403 5.30 11.94 14.67
N ASN A 404 4.32 12.18 15.54
CA ASN A 404 4.54 12.50 16.94
C ASN A 404 3.55 11.74 17.84
N ARG A 405 3.83 10.45 18.06
CA ARG A 405 3.10 9.60 19.03
C ARG A 405 3.84 9.40 20.35
N GLY A 406 4.88 10.20 20.58
CA GLY A 406 5.69 10.18 21.80
C GLY A 406 6.64 8.97 21.96
N PRO A 407 7.50 9.03 23.00
CA PRO A 407 8.54 8.05 23.28
C PRO A 407 8.01 6.68 23.74
N GLU A 408 6.85 6.65 24.41
CA GLU A 408 6.23 5.40 24.88
C GLU A 408 5.80 4.51 23.71
N TYR A 409 5.18 5.10 22.68
CA TYR A 409 4.79 4.41 21.45
C TYR A 409 6.01 3.88 20.69
N SER A 410 7.08 4.68 20.61
CA SER A 410 8.34 4.28 19.98
C SER A 410 8.97 3.08 20.70
N THR A 411 9.04 3.14 22.04
CA THR A 411 9.55 2.05 22.89
C THR A 411 8.70 0.79 22.75
N LEU A 412 7.37 0.91 22.66
CA LEU A 412 6.46 -0.20 22.41
C LEU A 412 6.78 -0.87 21.06
N LYS A 413 6.90 -0.07 19.99
CA LYS A 413 7.24 -0.58 18.64
C LYS A 413 8.57 -1.32 18.61
N GLU A 414 9.59 -0.80 19.27
CA GLU A 414 10.90 -1.44 19.38
C GLU A 414 10.83 -2.78 20.13
N ARG A 415 10.11 -2.81 21.26
CA ARG A 415 9.91 -4.03 22.04
C ARG A 415 9.18 -5.11 21.23
N ILE A 416 8.12 -4.74 20.52
CA ILE A 416 7.39 -5.66 19.65
C ILE A 416 8.31 -6.18 18.53
N ALA A 417 9.03 -5.29 17.86
CA ALA A 417 9.93 -5.65 16.77
C ALA A 417 10.99 -6.66 17.20
N ARG A 418 11.61 -6.44 18.38
CA ARG A 418 12.58 -7.36 18.95
C ARG A 418 11.98 -8.74 19.19
N GLY A 419 10.81 -8.81 19.84
CA GLY A 419 10.14 -10.08 20.13
C GLY A 419 9.72 -10.85 18.87
N MET A 420 9.27 -10.14 17.83
CA MET A 420 8.92 -10.74 16.53
C MET A 420 10.16 -11.27 15.81
N LEU A 421 11.26 -10.53 15.85
CA LEU A 421 12.53 -10.95 15.27
C LEU A 421 13.10 -12.18 16.01
N GLU A 422 13.07 -12.20 17.33
CA GLU A 422 13.48 -13.37 18.15
C GLU A 422 12.66 -14.63 17.82
N LEU A 423 11.35 -14.49 17.59
CA LEU A 423 10.52 -15.63 17.19
C LEU A 423 10.84 -16.06 15.75
N ALA A 424 11.04 -15.12 14.82
CA ALA A 424 11.42 -15.42 13.44
C ALA A 424 12.77 -16.14 13.36
N GLU A 425 13.75 -15.71 14.15
CA GLU A 425 15.08 -16.32 14.29
C GLU A 425 15.01 -17.82 14.62
N SER A 426 14.01 -18.24 15.41
CA SER A 426 13.83 -19.67 15.75
C SER A 426 13.54 -20.58 14.55
N ALA A 427 13.04 -20.02 13.45
CA ALA A 427 12.74 -20.75 12.22
C ALA A 427 13.65 -20.36 11.03
N ALA A 428 14.31 -19.20 11.13
CA ALA A 428 15.29 -18.67 10.18
C ALA A 428 16.59 -18.24 10.89
N PRO A 429 17.40 -19.19 11.40
CA PRO A 429 18.63 -18.86 12.11
C PRO A 429 19.60 -18.05 11.25
N GLY A 430 20.19 -16.99 11.81
CA GLY A 430 21.05 -16.02 11.13
C GLY A 430 20.31 -14.80 10.58
N LEU A 431 18.97 -14.75 10.61
CA LEU A 431 18.20 -13.61 10.10
C LEU A 431 18.56 -12.33 10.84
N THR A 432 18.68 -12.39 12.16
CA THR A 432 18.97 -11.23 13.03
C THR A 432 20.30 -10.57 12.66
N GLU A 433 21.32 -11.34 12.31
CA GLU A 433 22.65 -10.82 11.92
C GLU A 433 22.62 -10.06 10.59
N LEU A 434 21.69 -10.44 9.70
CA LEU A 434 21.51 -9.77 8.41
C LEU A 434 20.81 -8.41 8.55
N VAL A 435 20.05 -8.16 9.62
CA VAL A 435 19.25 -6.93 9.76
C VAL A 435 20.16 -5.71 9.94
N ASP A 436 19.95 -4.68 9.14
CA ASP A 436 20.63 -3.38 9.26
C ASP A 436 19.66 -2.18 9.31
N TYR A 437 18.36 -2.42 9.14
CA TYR A 437 17.29 -1.44 9.28
C TYR A 437 16.01 -2.12 9.75
N VAL A 438 15.26 -1.45 10.62
CA VAL A 438 13.98 -1.90 11.16
C VAL A 438 12.98 -0.76 11.15
N GLU A 439 11.80 -0.99 10.58
CA GLU A 439 10.65 -0.07 10.67
C GLU A 439 9.41 -0.87 11.07
N THR A 440 8.62 -0.36 12.01
CA THR A 440 7.42 -1.06 12.50
C THR A 440 6.16 -0.25 12.16
N SER A 441 5.14 -0.90 11.58
CA SER A 441 3.79 -0.35 11.43
C SER A 441 2.85 -0.94 12.48
N THR A 442 1.80 -0.21 12.83
CA THR A 442 0.76 -0.68 13.75
C THR A 442 -0.63 -0.51 13.13
N PRO A 443 -1.72 -0.95 13.79
CA PRO A 443 -3.08 -0.72 13.30
C PRO A 443 -3.40 0.74 12.95
N LEU A 444 -2.81 1.70 13.67
CA LEU A 444 -2.93 3.12 13.35
C LEU A 444 -2.29 3.51 12.01
N THR A 445 -1.21 2.83 11.62
CA THR A 445 -0.58 3.00 10.30
C THR A 445 -1.51 2.50 9.20
N TYR A 446 -2.09 1.31 9.36
CA TYR A 446 -3.06 0.76 8.41
C TYR A 446 -4.30 1.63 8.28
N GLU A 447 -4.85 2.13 9.39
CA GLU A 447 -6.01 3.03 9.37
C GLU A 447 -5.68 4.35 8.66
N HIS A 448 -4.52 4.93 8.97
CA HIS A 448 -4.06 6.16 8.33
C HIS A 448 -3.98 6.02 6.80
N TYR A 449 -3.42 4.93 6.27
CA TYR A 449 -3.22 4.75 4.83
C TYR A 449 -4.42 4.16 4.09
N THR A 450 -5.26 3.36 4.73
CA THR A 450 -6.40 2.70 4.06
C THR A 450 -7.78 3.27 4.40
N ALA A 451 -7.89 4.11 5.43
CA ALA A 451 -9.13 4.63 6.00
C ALA A 451 -10.01 3.56 6.65
N HIS A 452 -9.57 2.31 6.70
CA HIS A 452 -10.35 1.25 7.29
C HIS A 452 -10.33 1.41 8.81
N PRO A 453 -11.50 1.50 9.46
CA PRO A 453 -11.58 1.64 10.91
C PRO A 453 -10.77 0.57 11.63
N ASP A 454 -10.09 0.94 12.71
CA ASP A 454 -9.23 0.06 13.51
C ASP A 454 -8.08 -0.59 12.68
N GLY A 455 -7.79 -0.06 11.49
CA GLY A 455 -6.77 -0.60 10.60
C GLY A 455 -7.12 -1.96 9.98
N ALA A 456 -8.41 -2.35 9.97
CA ALA A 456 -8.82 -3.67 9.49
C ALA A 456 -8.71 -3.79 7.96
N PHE A 457 -7.72 -4.56 7.48
CA PHE A 457 -7.37 -4.63 6.06
C PHE A 457 -8.10 -5.72 5.25
N TYR A 458 -8.72 -6.71 5.90
CA TYR A 458 -9.43 -7.81 5.21
C TYR A 458 -10.92 -7.58 4.95
N GLY A 459 -11.41 -6.36 5.18
CA GLY A 459 -12.81 -5.98 4.97
C GLY A 459 -13.75 -6.64 5.97
N PRO A 460 -15.05 -6.80 5.64
CA PRO A 460 -16.03 -7.41 6.54
C PRO A 460 -15.62 -8.83 6.96
N PRO A 461 -15.69 -9.20 8.25
CA PRO A 461 -15.33 -10.53 8.73
C PRO A 461 -15.95 -11.68 7.93
N ALA A 462 -15.12 -12.62 7.46
CA ALA A 462 -15.50 -13.82 6.72
C ALA A 462 -16.17 -14.92 7.58
N THR A 463 -17.20 -14.53 8.35
CA THR A 463 -17.94 -15.41 9.26
C THR A 463 -18.98 -16.26 8.53
N PRO A 464 -19.44 -17.38 9.12
CA PRO A 464 -20.57 -18.16 8.59
C PRO A 464 -21.78 -17.32 8.17
N GLN A 465 -22.08 -16.27 8.94
CA GLN A 465 -23.20 -15.39 8.66
C GLN A 465 -23.00 -14.60 7.35
N ARG A 466 -21.81 -14.06 7.10
CA ARG A 466 -21.49 -13.35 5.85
C ARG A 466 -21.82 -14.19 4.62
N TYR A 467 -21.48 -15.48 4.66
CA TYR A 467 -21.75 -16.41 3.55
C TYR A 467 -23.19 -16.91 3.48
N ARG A 468 -23.97 -16.89 4.57
CA ARG A 468 -25.39 -17.28 4.57
C ARG A 468 -26.30 -16.16 4.05
N SER A 469 -26.05 -14.92 4.47
CA SER A 469 -26.92 -13.79 4.16
C SER A 469 -26.46 -12.98 2.95
N SER A 470 -25.19 -13.12 2.53
CA SER A 470 -24.56 -12.35 1.44
C SER A 470 -24.99 -10.88 1.44
N PRO A 471 -24.77 -10.15 2.55
CA PRO A 471 -25.40 -8.84 2.78
C PRO A 471 -24.85 -7.74 1.86
N LEU A 472 -23.74 -8.01 1.18
CA LEU A 472 -23.03 -7.07 0.32
C LEU A 472 -22.83 -7.68 -1.07
N GLY A 473 -22.70 -6.81 -2.06
CA GLY A 473 -22.45 -7.16 -3.45
C GLY A 473 -22.22 -5.89 -4.27
N PRO A 474 -21.99 -6.01 -5.59
CA PRO A 474 -21.62 -4.87 -6.44
C PRO A 474 -22.72 -3.81 -6.59
N ARG A 475 -24.00 -4.15 -6.39
CA ARG A 475 -25.12 -3.19 -6.47
C ARG A 475 -25.51 -2.69 -5.09
N THR A 476 -25.75 -1.39 -4.98
CA THR A 476 -26.32 -0.79 -3.77
C THR A 476 -27.82 -0.50 -3.92
N ALA A 477 -28.46 -0.09 -2.83
CA ALA A 477 -29.83 0.43 -2.83
C ALA A 477 -29.94 1.84 -3.43
N ILE A 478 -28.83 2.52 -3.71
CA ILE A 478 -28.79 3.86 -4.29
C ILE A 478 -28.55 3.73 -5.80
N PRO A 479 -29.50 4.13 -6.66
CA PRO A 479 -29.29 4.15 -8.11
C PRO A 479 -28.04 4.94 -8.48
N GLY A 480 -27.28 4.42 -9.46
CA GLY A 480 -26.02 5.01 -9.90
C GLY A 480 -24.82 4.72 -8.99
N LEU A 481 -25.01 4.14 -7.80
CA LEU A 481 -23.92 3.79 -6.88
C LEU A 481 -23.68 2.27 -6.84
N PHE A 482 -22.42 1.89 -7.05
CA PHE A 482 -21.95 0.51 -7.01
C PHE A 482 -20.82 0.34 -5.99
N LEU A 483 -20.62 -0.88 -5.49
CA LEU A 483 -19.47 -1.26 -4.67
C LEU A 483 -18.51 -2.11 -5.49
N SER A 484 -17.22 -1.98 -5.17
CA SER A 484 -16.12 -2.76 -5.73
C SER A 484 -15.17 -3.22 -4.63
N GLY A 485 -14.21 -4.09 -4.97
CA GLY A 485 -13.23 -4.61 -4.01
C GLY A 485 -13.79 -5.71 -3.11
N GLN A 486 -13.15 -5.89 -1.96
CA GLN A 486 -13.35 -7.06 -1.08
C GLN A 486 -14.74 -7.16 -0.46
N ASP A 487 -15.44 -6.04 -0.30
CA ASP A 487 -16.80 -5.98 0.22
C ASP A 487 -17.84 -6.45 -0.81
N ALA A 488 -17.57 -6.20 -2.10
CA ALA A 488 -18.41 -6.67 -3.21
C ALA A 488 -18.07 -8.09 -3.66
N GLY A 489 -16.83 -8.52 -3.45
CA GLY A 489 -16.32 -9.87 -3.75
C GLY A 489 -15.94 -10.62 -2.48
N SER A 490 -14.65 -10.90 -2.32
CA SER A 490 -14.07 -11.53 -1.13
C SER A 490 -12.75 -10.89 -0.73
N THR A 491 -12.21 -11.29 0.41
CA THR A 491 -10.94 -10.79 0.93
C THR A 491 -9.75 -11.24 0.05
N GLY A 492 -8.61 -10.56 0.20
CA GLY A 492 -7.39 -10.78 -0.58
C GLY A 492 -7.42 -10.19 -1.99
N ILE A 493 -6.26 -10.18 -2.67
CA ILE A 493 -6.07 -9.52 -3.96
C ILE A 493 -7.03 -10.07 -5.03
N MET A 494 -7.06 -11.40 -5.19
CA MET A 494 -7.94 -12.04 -6.17
C MET A 494 -9.42 -11.82 -5.81
N GLY A 495 -9.80 -11.95 -4.55
CA GLY A 495 -11.18 -11.71 -4.11
C GLY A 495 -11.67 -10.28 -4.39
N ALA A 496 -10.81 -9.29 -4.14
CA ALA A 496 -11.11 -7.87 -4.38
C ALA A 496 -11.11 -7.53 -5.88
N MET A 497 -10.19 -8.08 -6.65
CA MET A 497 -10.16 -7.98 -8.12
C MET A 497 -11.44 -8.52 -8.75
N MET A 498 -11.87 -9.71 -8.32
CA MET A 498 -13.11 -10.32 -8.77
C MET A 498 -14.33 -9.48 -8.35
N GLY A 499 -14.31 -8.83 -7.18
CA GLY A 499 -15.29 -7.81 -6.80
C GLY A 499 -15.34 -6.63 -7.77
N GLY A 500 -14.18 -6.20 -8.30
CA GLY A 500 -14.10 -5.18 -9.34
C GLY A 500 -14.63 -5.61 -10.70
N LEU A 501 -14.38 -6.85 -11.11
CA LEU A 501 -15.02 -7.44 -12.29
C LEU A 501 -16.54 -7.44 -12.15
N ALA A 502 -17.06 -7.87 -11.00
CA ALA A 502 -18.49 -7.89 -10.74
C ALA A 502 -19.09 -6.47 -10.79
N ALA A 503 -18.42 -5.47 -10.23
CA ALA A 503 -18.83 -4.07 -10.32
C ALA A 503 -18.91 -3.60 -11.78
N ALA A 504 -17.87 -3.83 -12.58
CA ALA A 504 -17.84 -3.47 -14.00
C ALA A 504 -18.97 -4.14 -14.79
N CYS A 505 -19.20 -5.45 -14.59
CA CYS A 505 -20.30 -6.18 -15.20
C CYS A 505 -21.66 -5.53 -14.87
N GLN A 506 -21.88 -5.15 -13.60
CA GLN A 506 -23.14 -4.56 -13.19
C GLN A 506 -23.35 -3.13 -13.69
N VAL A 507 -22.28 -2.36 -13.84
CA VAL A 507 -22.30 -1.02 -14.48
C VAL A 507 -22.68 -1.12 -15.95
N LEU A 508 -22.12 -2.10 -16.68
CA LEU A 508 -22.41 -2.32 -18.11
C LEU A 508 -23.76 -3.01 -18.37
N GLY A 509 -24.43 -3.50 -17.32
CA GLY A 509 -25.75 -4.13 -17.44
C GLY A 509 -25.70 -5.53 -18.07
N PRO A 510 -26.77 -5.97 -18.77
CA PRO A 510 -26.93 -7.36 -19.17
C PRO A 510 -25.84 -7.96 -20.07
N ARG A 511 -25.13 -7.12 -20.84
CA ARG A 511 -24.03 -7.53 -21.73
C ARG A 511 -22.65 -7.37 -21.08
N GLY A 512 -22.56 -6.89 -19.83
CA GLY A 512 -21.29 -6.55 -19.19
C GLY A 512 -20.30 -7.71 -19.17
N TYR A 513 -20.73 -8.89 -18.72
CA TYR A 513 -19.86 -10.07 -18.67
C TYR A 513 -19.38 -10.51 -20.06
N SER A 514 -20.26 -10.55 -21.05
CA SER A 514 -19.88 -10.92 -22.42
C SER A 514 -18.92 -9.91 -23.05
N THR A 515 -19.18 -8.61 -22.88
CA THR A 515 -18.29 -7.55 -23.38
C THR A 515 -16.89 -7.66 -22.79
N ILE A 516 -16.80 -7.81 -21.45
CA ILE A 516 -15.51 -7.92 -20.77
C ILE A 516 -14.78 -9.22 -21.16
N THR A 517 -15.48 -10.36 -21.17
CA THR A 517 -14.83 -11.64 -21.48
C THR A 517 -14.40 -11.75 -22.94
N SER A 518 -15.15 -11.18 -23.89
CA SER A 518 -14.70 -11.07 -25.28
C SER A 518 -13.44 -10.21 -25.38
N ALA A 519 -13.42 -9.02 -24.77
CA ALA A 519 -12.27 -8.13 -24.81
C ALA A 519 -11.00 -8.76 -24.21
N VAL A 520 -11.14 -9.47 -23.08
CA VAL A 520 -10.02 -10.18 -22.43
C VAL A 520 -9.48 -11.30 -23.31
N ARG A 521 -10.34 -12.01 -24.06
CA ARG A 521 -9.93 -13.06 -25.00
C ARG A 521 -9.24 -12.46 -26.24
N GLU A 522 -9.79 -11.39 -26.81
CA GLU A 522 -9.30 -10.75 -28.05
C GLU A 522 -7.98 -9.99 -27.85
N SER A 523 -7.78 -9.35 -26.70
CA SER A 523 -6.59 -8.54 -26.40
C SER A 523 -5.29 -9.35 -26.27
N SER A 524 -5.36 -10.68 -26.29
CA SER A 524 -4.16 -11.52 -26.42
C SER A 524 -3.41 -11.32 -27.75
N ALA A 525 -3.93 -10.48 -28.66
CA ALA A 525 -3.42 -10.32 -30.03
C ALA A 525 -3.03 -8.90 -30.50
N THR A 526 -3.21 -7.81 -29.72
CA THR A 526 -3.03 -6.44 -30.29
C THR A 526 -2.42 -5.41 -29.33
N PRO A 527 -1.26 -4.80 -29.67
CA PRO A 527 -0.73 -3.64 -28.96
C PRO A 527 -1.65 -2.40 -29.11
N VAL A 528 -1.81 -1.61 -28.05
CA VAL A 528 -2.57 -0.35 -28.09
C VAL A 528 -1.75 0.72 -28.86
N PRO A 529 -2.36 1.48 -29.80
CA PRO A 529 -1.62 2.43 -30.64
C PRO A 529 -0.86 3.54 -29.87
N HIS A 530 0.27 3.95 -30.43
CA HIS A 530 1.19 4.99 -29.92
C HIS A 530 0.86 6.41 -30.44
N GLY A 531 -0.42 6.79 -30.57
CA GLY A 531 -0.79 8.15 -30.97
C GLY A 531 -0.26 9.22 -29.99
N ALA A 532 -0.18 10.48 -30.44
CA ALA A 532 0.15 11.62 -29.57
C ALA A 532 -0.90 11.73 -28.45
N ARG A 533 -0.50 11.35 -27.24
CA ARG A 533 -1.38 11.11 -26.09
C ARG A 533 -1.58 12.38 -25.29
N THR A 534 -2.84 12.76 -25.12
CA THR A 534 -3.23 13.75 -24.11
C THR A 534 -3.04 13.14 -22.73
N LEU A 535 -2.20 13.77 -21.92
CA LEU A 535 -2.02 13.37 -20.52
C LEU A 535 -3.20 13.88 -19.68
N PRO A 536 -3.54 13.18 -18.58
CA PRO A 536 -4.50 13.71 -17.61
C PRO A 536 -4.05 15.03 -16.99
N GLU A 537 -5.01 15.81 -16.50
CA GLU A 537 -4.75 17.06 -15.76
C GLU A 537 -3.73 16.84 -14.62
N GLY A 538 -2.72 17.71 -14.56
CA GLY A 538 -1.63 17.64 -13.57
C GLY A 538 -0.46 16.73 -13.95
N LYS A 539 -0.54 16.04 -15.11
CA LYS A 539 0.57 15.33 -15.73
C LYS A 539 1.00 16.04 -17.02
N TYR A 540 2.30 16.22 -17.18
CA TYR A 540 2.88 17.00 -18.26
C TYR A 540 3.99 16.21 -18.94
N HIS A 541 4.10 16.34 -20.26
CA HIS A 541 5.28 15.88 -20.98
C HIS A 541 6.45 16.79 -20.59
N ALA A 542 7.63 16.23 -20.47
CA ALA A 542 8.82 16.98 -20.10
C ALA A 542 10.05 16.49 -20.85
N VAL A 543 11.00 17.39 -21.08
CA VAL A 543 12.26 17.12 -21.76
C VAL A 543 13.42 17.53 -20.87
N LEU A 544 14.38 16.63 -20.69
CA LEU A 544 15.63 16.93 -19.99
C LEU A 544 16.44 17.96 -20.78
N VAL A 545 16.56 19.18 -20.28
CA VAL A 545 17.27 20.28 -20.96
C VAL A 545 18.62 20.61 -20.33
N SER A 546 18.84 20.23 -19.07
CA SER A 546 20.13 20.38 -18.40
C SER A 546 20.35 19.25 -17.39
N LYS A 547 21.57 18.73 -17.34
CA LYS A 547 22.01 17.71 -16.39
C LYS A 547 23.45 18.02 -16.01
N ARG A 548 23.68 18.43 -14.76
CA ARG A 548 25.00 18.77 -14.23
C ARG A 548 25.28 17.96 -12.97
N ARG A 549 26.45 17.33 -12.90
CA ARG A 549 26.89 16.63 -11.69
C ARG A 549 27.41 17.66 -10.69
N LEU A 550 26.82 17.71 -9.49
CA LEU A 550 27.27 18.61 -8.42
C LEU A 550 28.29 17.91 -7.52
N THR A 551 27.97 16.68 -7.11
CA THR A 551 28.83 15.84 -6.26
C THR A 551 28.97 14.46 -6.90
N PRO A 552 29.82 13.55 -6.38
CA PRO A 552 29.88 12.18 -6.90
C PRO A 552 28.52 11.47 -6.97
N SER A 553 27.55 11.85 -6.15
CA SER A 553 26.24 11.18 -6.11
C SER A 553 25.02 12.08 -6.37
N VAL A 554 25.18 13.40 -6.51
CA VAL A 554 24.05 14.34 -6.70
C VAL A 554 24.12 15.03 -8.06
N TRP A 555 23.00 14.99 -8.77
CA TRP A 555 22.78 15.65 -10.05
C TRP A 555 21.81 16.82 -9.90
N ASP A 556 22.14 17.95 -10.50
CA ASP A 556 21.28 19.10 -10.74
C ASP A 556 20.66 18.93 -12.12
N VAL A 557 19.32 18.84 -12.15
CA VAL A 557 18.56 18.42 -13.33
C VAL A 557 17.53 19.48 -13.62
N THR A 558 17.43 19.91 -14.87
CA THR A 558 16.36 20.80 -15.33
C THR A 558 15.58 20.15 -16.44
N LEU A 559 14.27 20.06 -16.24
CA LEU A 559 13.29 19.60 -17.21
C LEU A 559 12.52 20.80 -17.75
N HIS A 560 12.40 20.91 -19.07
CA HIS A 560 11.40 21.78 -19.68
C HIS A 560 10.06 21.04 -19.69
N VAL A 561 9.01 21.65 -19.16
CA VAL A 561 7.69 21.04 -19.02
C VAL A 561 6.74 21.63 -20.07
N ASP A 562 6.04 20.77 -20.80
CA ASP A 562 5.09 21.17 -21.83
C ASP A 562 3.79 21.66 -21.17
N GLY A 563 3.55 22.97 -21.21
CA GLY A 563 2.34 23.62 -20.67
C GLY A 563 2.56 24.36 -19.36
N ASP A 564 1.57 25.17 -18.98
CA ASP A 564 1.61 25.97 -17.76
C ASP A 564 1.32 25.11 -16.52
N ILE A 565 2.16 25.26 -15.50
CA ILE A 565 1.90 24.70 -14.17
C ILE A 565 1.22 25.79 -13.35
N ASP A 566 -0.10 25.76 -13.37
CA ASP A 566 -0.93 26.68 -12.59
C ASP A 566 -0.78 26.41 -11.10
N HIS A 567 -0.30 27.40 -10.35
CA HIS A 567 -0.26 27.44 -8.87
C HIS A 567 0.63 26.36 -8.22
N TRP A 568 1.90 26.70 -7.96
CA TRP A 568 2.80 25.93 -7.10
C TRP A 568 3.29 26.79 -5.91
N ALA A 569 3.78 26.13 -4.87
CA ALA A 569 4.37 26.73 -3.69
C ALA A 569 5.72 26.07 -3.36
N PRO A 570 6.71 26.83 -2.85
CA PRO A 570 7.96 26.28 -2.35
C PRO A 570 7.77 25.16 -1.33
N GLY A 571 8.61 24.14 -1.40
CA GLY A 571 8.56 22.96 -0.55
C GLY A 571 7.79 21.78 -1.13
N GLN A 572 7.04 21.98 -2.22
CA GLN A 572 6.35 20.91 -2.95
C GLN A 572 7.34 20.00 -3.69
N PHE A 573 6.85 18.81 -4.10
CA PHE A 573 7.58 17.83 -4.89
C PHE A 573 6.90 17.55 -6.23
N ALA A 574 7.66 16.98 -7.15
CA ALA A 574 7.19 16.45 -8.43
C ALA A 574 7.46 14.94 -8.49
N ARG A 575 6.57 14.20 -9.14
CA ARG A 575 6.78 12.78 -9.46
C ARG A 575 7.30 12.68 -10.88
N LEU A 576 8.48 12.09 -11.04
CA LEU A 576 9.11 11.86 -12.32
C LEU A 576 8.88 10.42 -12.77
N HIS A 577 8.46 10.21 -14.00
CA HIS A 577 8.38 8.88 -14.60
C HIS A 577 9.78 8.39 -15.01
N VAL A 578 10.24 7.28 -14.44
CA VAL A 578 11.66 6.82 -14.55
C VAL A 578 11.83 5.46 -15.26
N GLY A 579 10.83 5.04 -16.04
CA GLY A 579 10.83 3.74 -16.74
C GLY A 579 10.07 2.63 -15.99
N ASP A 580 9.73 1.54 -16.68
CA ASP A 580 8.90 0.42 -16.18
C ASP A 580 7.59 0.85 -15.50
N ASN A 581 6.98 1.94 -15.99
CA ASN A 581 5.82 2.59 -15.41
C ASN A 581 6.02 3.05 -13.95
N ALA A 582 7.26 3.21 -13.50
CA ALA A 582 7.60 3.65 -12.15
C ALA A 582 7.67 5.18 -12.07
N TRP A 583 7.16 5.69 -10.94
CA TRP A 583 7.25 7.09 -10.56
C TRP A 583 8.23 7.25 -9.39
N ARG A 584 8.92 8.39 -9.36
CA ARG A 584 9.85 8.74 -8.29
C ARG A 584 9.65 10.19 -7.88
N ASP A 585 9.51 10.37 -6.57
CA ASP A 585 9.24 11.66 -5.97
C ASP A 585 10.56 12.42 -5.77
N TYR A 586 10.57 13.68 -6.18
CA TYR A 586 11.69 14.60 -6.03
C TYR A 586 11.16 15.96 -5.63
N SER A 587 11.62 16.48 -4.49
CA SER A 587 11.29 17.85 -4.08
C SER A 587 11.73 18.85 -5.15
N ILE A 588 10.87 19.83 -5.40
CA ILE A 588 11.09 20.88 -6.39
C ILE A 588 12.16 21.82 -5.84
N ALA A 589 13.30 21.91 -6.52
CA ALA A 589 14.37 22.85 -6.18
C ALA A 589 14.15 24.24 -6.78
N GLY A 590 13.31 24.33 -7.80
CA GLY A 590 12.89 25.57 -8.46
C GLY A 590 11.93 25.26 -9.61
N LEU A 591 11.02 26.18 -9.90
CA LEU A 591 10.09 26.07 -11.01
C LEU A 591 9.73 27.47 -11.52
N ASP A 592 10.39 27.85 -12.63
CA ASP A 592 10.25 29.15 -13.27
C ASP A 592 10.28 28.96 -14.80
N ASP A 593 9.45 29.71 -15.55
CA ASP A 593 9.41 29.67 -17.03
C ASP A 593 9.37 28.25 -17.64
N HIS A 594 8.49 27.39 -17.10
CA HIS A 594 8.38 25.97 -17.48
C HIS A 594 9.64 25.12 -17.23
N ARG A 595 10.60 25.61 -16.44
CA ARG A 595 11.83 24.90 -16.09
C ARG A 595 11.69 24.32 -14.69
N LEU A 596 11.38 23.03 -14.62
CA LEU A 596 11.36 22.28 -13.38
C LEU A 596 12.78 21.84 -13.02
N ARG A 597 13.32 22.36 -11.92
CA ARG A 597 14.63 22.01 -11.39
C ARG A 597 14.51 21.01 -10.24
N LEU A 598 15.28 19.92 -10.30
CA LEU A 598 15.30 18.84 -9.32
C LEU A 598 16.75 18.53 -8.92
N LEU A 599 16.95 18.12 -7.66
CA LEU A 599 18.20 17.50 -7.21
C LEU A 599 18.01 15.99 -7.03
N ILE A 600 18.74 15.20 -7.83
CA ILE A 600 18.57 13.74 -7.86
C ILE A 600 19.82 13.07 -7.28
N SER A 601 19.64 12.33 -6.18
CA SER A 601 20.68 11.48 -5.60
C SER A 601 20.72 10.10 -6.26
N THR A 602 21.93 9.64 -6.59
CA THR A 602 22.23 8.31 -7.14
C THR A 602 22.74 7.31 -6.11
N ARG A 603 22.91 7.75 -4.85
CA ARG A 603 23.48 6.95 -3.75
C ARG A 603 22.78 5.60 -3.50
N THR A 604 21.48 5.51 -3.80
CA THR A 604 20.68 4.30 -3.55
C THR A 604 20.63 3.33 -4.72
N GLY A 605 21.13 3.72 -5.92
CA GLY A 605 21.13 2.88 -7.11
C GLY A 605 19.74 2.45 -7.63
N GLY A 606 18.65 3.03 -7.11
CA GLY A 606 17.30 2.67 -7.50
C GLY A 606 16.93 3.17 -8.91
N ARG A 607 15.71 2.85 -9.38
CA ARG A 607 15.26 3.19 -10.75
C ARG A 607 15.44 4.66 -11.16
N GLY A 608 15.20 5.59 -10.25
CA GLY A 608 15.41 7.01 -10.52
C GLY A 608 16.90 7.40 -10.65
N SER A 609 17.78 6.71 -9.92
CA SER A 609 19.23 6.86 -10.05
C SER A 609 19.69 6.34 -11.41
N GLN A 610 19.25 5.14 -11.79
CA GLN A 610 19.54 4.53 -13.10
C GLN A 610 19.02 5.40 -14.25
N PHE A 611 17.79 5.90 -14.14
CA PHE A 611 17.20 6.82 -15.12
C PHE A 611 18.08 8.05 -15.30
N ILE A 612 18.44 8.76 -14.21
CA ILE A 612 19.19 9.98 -14.39
C ILE A 612 20.61 9.72 -14.87
N GLU A 613 21.26 8.62 -14.47
CA GLU A 613 22.60 8.27 -14.94
C GLU A 613 22.63 8.03 -16.46
N GLN A 614 21.61 7.34 -16.98
CA GLN A 614 21.51 6.96 -18.39
C GLN A 614 20.88 8.04 -19.28
N ALA A 615 20.10 8.96 -18.72
CA ALA A 615 19.42 10.00 -19.48
C ALA A 615 20.40 11.09 -19.97
N ASP A 616 20.22 11.53 -21.21
CA ASP A 616 20.95 12.63 -21.83
C ASP A 616 20.02 13.83 -22.05
N THR A 617 20.59 15.00 -22.30
CA THR A 617 19.79 16.15 -22.74
C THR A 617 19.00 15.79 -24.00
N GLY A 618 17.70 16.05 -23.99
CA GLY A 618 16.75 15.62 -25.02
C GLY A 618 15.91 14.40 -24.63
N THR A 619 16.26 13.67 -23.55
CA THR A 619 15.43 12.58 -23.04
C THR A 619 14.03 13.09 -22.66
N ARG A 620 13.00 12.46 -23.21
CA ARG A 620 11.59 12.77 -22.92
C ARG A 620 11.07 11.90 -21.78
N THR A 621 10.22 12.49 -20.96
CA THR A 621 9.56 11.82 -19.84
C THR A 621 8.22 12.50 -19.52
N VAL A 622 7.54 12.02 -18.47
CA VAL A 622 6.32 12.61 -17.93
C VAL A 622 6.57 13.01 -16.48
N VAL A 623 6.04 14.17 -16.08
CA VAL A 623 6.06 14.66 -14.71
C VAL A 623 4.63 14.85 -14.19
N GLU A 624 4.38 14.47 -12.94
CA GLU A 624 3.15 14.82 -12.22
C GLU A 624 3.50 15.83 -11.12
N THR A 625 2.92 17.03 -11.19
CA THR A 625 3.33 18.17 -10.35
C THR A 625 2.26 19.26 -10.32
N PRO A 626 2.22 20.14 -9.29
CA PRO A 626 2.92 20.01 -8.02
C PRO A 626 2.16 19.10 -7.05
N LEU A 627 2.88 18.54 -6.08
CA LEU A 627 2.37 17.64 -5.05
C LEU A 627 3.00 17.98 -3.68
N GLY A 628 2.31 17.65 -2.60
CA GLY A 628 2.80 17.84 -1.23
C GLY A 628 2.37 19.16 -0.58
N GLY A 629 2.41 19.15 0.75
CA GLY A 629 2.03 20.28 1.61
C GLY A 629 3.17 20.87 2.43
N PHE A 630 4.40 20.39 2.25
CA PHE A 630 5.57 21.00 2.87
C PHE A 630 5.78 22.38 2.25
N GLY A 631 5.84 23.42 3.09
CA GLY A 631 5.83 24.80 2.65
C GLY A 631 6.11 25.76 3.78
N LEU A 632 6.50 26.99 3.44
CA LEU A 632 6.74 28.05 4.43
C LEU A 632 5.46 28.40 5.18
N ALA A 633 5.51 28.35 6.51
CA ALA A 633 4.46 28.85 7.37
C ALA A 633 4.38 30.39 7.31
N GLY A 634 3.17 30.93 7.23
CA GLY A 634 2.90 32.38 7.23
C GLY A 634 2.92 33.01 8.63
N SER A 635 3.79 32.54 9.54
CA SER A 635 3.80 32.93 10.96
C SER A 635 4.52 34.26 11.23
N GLY A 636 5.42 34.67 10.34
CA GLY A 636 6.36 35.79 10.57
C GLY A 636 7.46 35.49 11.60
N ARG A 637 7.56 34.24 12.07
CA ARG A 637 8.60 33.77 12.99
C ARG A 637 9.94 33.63 12.29
N ARG A 638 11.03 33.55 13.07
CA ARG A 638 12.35 33.20 12.53
C ARG A 638 12.31 31.76 12.02
N ARG A 639 13.14 31.44 11.03
CA ARG A 639 13.16 30.08 10.46
C ARG A 639 14.51 29.41 10.68
N LEU A 640 14.44 28.18 11.17
CA LEU A 640 15.57 27.27 11.26
C LEU A 640 15.36 26.14 10.23
N PHE A 641 16.21 26.12 9.22
CA PHE A 641 16.24 25.06 8.21
C PHE A 641 17.30 24.02 8.59
N ILE A 642 16.94 22.74 8.56
CA ILE A 642 17.87 21.65 8.85
C ILE A 642 17.79 20.62 7.73
N ALA A 643 18.89 20.46 6.99
CA ALA A 643 18.94 19.61 5.81
C ALA A 643 20.16 18.70 5.75
N THR A 644 20.00 17.54 5.09
CA THR A 644 21.13 16.68 4.70
C THR A 644 21.00 16.23 3.25
N GLY A 645 22.12 16.23 2.51
CA GLY A 645 22.15 15.82 1.10
C GLY A 645 21.10 16.55 0.25
N THR A 646 20.33 15.81 -0.56
CA THR A 646 19.28 16.40 -1.40
C THR A 646 18.07 16.94 -0.62
N GLY A 647 18.02 16.78 0.71
CA GLY A 647 16.98 17.39 1.54
C GLY A 647 17.00 18.93 1.54
N ILE A 648 18.05 19.55 1.00
CA ILE A 648 18.07 21.00 0.75
C ILE A 648 17.17 21.42 -0.42
N ALA A 649 16.84 20.51 -1.35
CA ALA A 649 16.06 20.82 -2.55
C ALA A 649 14.77 21.61 -2.29
N PRO A 650 13.82 21.15 -1.43
CA PRO A 650 12.61 21.92 -1.17
C PRO A 650 12.92 23.30 -0.56
N MET A 651 14.00 23.41 0.20
CA MET A 651 14.41 24.65 0.85
C MET A 651 15.00 25.65 -0.13
N LEU A 652 15.67 25.22 -1.21
CA LEU A 652 16.16 26.13 -2.25
C LEU A 652 15.02 26.92 -2.88
N ALA A 653 13.89 26.25 -3.16
CA ALA A 653 12.67 26.91 -3.61
C ALA A 653 12.12 27.87 -2.54
N MET A 654 12.22 27.51 -1.26
CA MET A 654 11.77 28.38 -0.16
C MET A 654 12.65 29.62 -0.05
N PHE A 655 13.98 29.47 -0.12
CA PHE A 655 14.93 30.56 -0.04
C PHE A 655 14.70 31.60 -1.14
N ALA A 656 14.42 31.14 -2.36
CA ALA A 656 14.13 32.03 -3.49
C ALA A 656 12.88 32.92 -3.29
N GLN A 657 11.96 32.53 -2.40
CA GLN A 657 10.68 33.22 -2.19
C GLN A 657 10.48 33.73 -0.75
N ALA A 658 11.41 33.43 0.17
CA ALA A 658 11.31 33.75 1.57
C ALA A 658 11.60 35.24 1.85
N PRO A 659 10.64 36.01 2.41
CA PRO A 659 10.94 37.37 2.86
C PRO A 659 11.82 37.32 4.12
N GLY A 660 12.85 38.16 4.22
CA GLY A 660 13.72 38.24 5.40
C GLY A 660 14.68 37.05 5.57
N LEU A 661 15.09 36.41 4.46
CA LEU A 661 16.00 35.25 4.45
C LEU A 661 17.31 35.51 5.20
N GLU A 662 17.78 36.75 5.25
CA GLU A 662 18.96 37.20 5.99
C GLU A 662 18.86 37.00 7.51
N HIS A 663 17.66 36.79 8.05
CA HIS A 663 17.44 36.54 9.48
C HIS A 663 17.35 35.05 9.85
N ASP A 664 17.33 34.19 8.85
CA ASP A 664 17.17 32.75 9.01
C ASP A 664 18.51 32.03 9.18
N THR A 665 18.43 30.80 9.68
CA THR A 665 19.58 29.90 9.85
C THR A 665 19.37 28.60 9.07
N LEU A 666 20.40 28.16 8.34
CA LEU A 666 20.49 26.82 7.76
C LEU A 666 21.55 26.01 8.48
N LEU A 667 21.18 24.82 8.94
CA LEU A 667 22.08 23.77 9.38
C LEU A 667 22.13 22.68 8.29
N PHE A 668 23.26 22.55 7.59
CA PHE A 668 23.41 21.61 6.48
C PHE A 668 24.45 20.54 6.79
N GLY A 669 24.06 19.26 6.71
CA GLY A 669 24.95 18.13 6.96
C GLY A 669 25.35 17.35 5.71
N CYS A 670 26.63 17.06 5.60
CA CYS A 670 27.20 16.13 4.62
C CYS A 670 28.39 15.34 5.21
N ARG A 671 29.01 14.46 4.42
CA ARG A 671 30.13 13.62 4.91
C ARG A 671 31.46 14.35 4.79
N HIS A 672 31.71 14.91 3.61
CA HIS A 672 32.96 15.55 3.19
C HIS A 672 32.66 16.88 2.50
N ARG A 673 33.67 17.75 2.40
CA ARG A 673 33.54 19.09 1.80
C ARG A 673 33.09 19.07 0.34
N ASP A 674 33.46 18.05 -0.43
CA ASP A 674 33.07 17.87 -1.83
C ASP A 674 31.59 17.46 -2.00
N GLU A 675 30.90 17.15 -0.91
CA GLU A 675 29.46 16.90 -0.86
C GLU A 675 28.65 18.12 -0.37
N ASP A 676 29.30 19.25 -0.08
CA ASP A 676 28.63 20.47 0.39
C ASP A 676 27.83 21.16 -0.73
N LEU A 677 26.55 20.81 -0.84
CA LEU A 677 25.65 21.42 -1.83
C LEU A 677 25.46 22.94 -1.62
N THR A 678 25.69 23.48 -0.43
CA THR A 678 25.48 24.92 -0.16
C THR A 678 26.53 25.80 -0.83
N SER A 679 27.70 25.26 -1.18
CA SER A 679 28.76 25.96 -1.92
C SER A 679 28.77 25.63 -3.41
N LEU A 680 28.09 24.56 -3.82
CA LEU A 680 28.06 24.08 -5.21
C LEU A 680 26.81 24.56 -5.98
N ILE A 681 25.77 24.98 -5.27
CA ILE A 681 24.52 25.43 -5.85
C ILE A 681 24.46 26.96 -5.85
N ASP A 682 24.20 27.50 -7.03
CA ASP A 682 23.92 28.92 -7.22
C ASP A 682 22.45 29.19 -6.88
N SER A 683 22.17 29.49 -5.60
CA SER A 683 20.85 29.84 -5.09
C SER A 683 20.98 30.73 -3.84
N PRO A 684 19.99 31.57 -3.52
CA PRO A 684 19.98 32.34 -2.28
C PRO A 684 20.13 31.42 -1.06
N MET A 685 20.88 31.88 -0.05
CA MET A 685 21.10 31.15 1.19
C MET A 685 20.66 31.99 2.39
N PRO A 686 20.22 31.37 3.51
CA PRO A 686 19.98 32.04 4.78
C PRO A 686 21.17 32.87 5.26
N GLY A 687 20.90 33.94 6.01
CA GLY A 687 21.94 34.84 6.51
C GLY A 687 22.99 34.16 7.40
N ARG A 688 22.62 33.04 8.03
CA ARG A 688 23.55 32.14 8.74
C ARG A 688 23.50 30.74 8.15
N VAL A 689 24.64 30.21 7.70
CA VAL A 689 24.79 28.82 7.25
C VAL A 689 25.83 28.10 8.10
N VAL A 690 25.41 27.07 8.83
CA VAL A 690 26.26 26.18 9.62
C VAL A 690 26.41 24.86 8.86
N ARG A 691 27.65 24.55 8.47
CA ARG A 691 27.99 23.34 7.72
C ARG A 691 28.51 22.27 8.67
N CYS A 692 27.91 21.09 8.65
CA CYS A 692 28.32 19.94 9.46
C CYS A 692 28.94 18.87 8.58
N LEU A 693 30.23 18.58 8.80
CA LEU A 693 30.99 17.55 8.09
C LEU A 693 31.24 16.36 9.01
N SER A 694 30.61 15.22 8.72
CA SER A 694 30.64 14.06 9.63
C SER A 694 31.87 13.16 9.51
N ARG A 695 32.71 13.37 8.49
CA ARG A 695 33.86 12.51 8.16
C ARG A 695 35.14 13.30 7.82
N GLU A 696 35.12 14.62 7.96
CA GLU A 696 36.22 15.50 7.61
C GLU A 696 36.23 16.72 8.55
N GLU A 697 37.40 17.12 9.02
CA GLU A 697 37.58 18.34 9.81
C GLU A 697 38.10 19.45 8.91
N VAL A 698 37.32 20.53 8.78
CA VAL A 698 37.63 21.67 7.91
C VAL A 698 37.43 22.97 8.69
N PRO A 699 38.33 23.96 8.57
CA PRO A 699 38.14 25.28 9.19
C PRO A 699 36.79 25.90 8.82
N ASP A 700 36.20 26.66 9.74
CA ASP A 700 34.91 27.35 9.58
C ASP A 700 33.71 26.41 9.31
N THR A 701 33.85 25.13 9.67
CA THR A 701 32.77 24.13 9.67
C THR A 701 32.66 23.42 11.02
N PHE A 702 31.53 22.78 11.29
CA PHE A 702 31.34 21.93 12.45
C PHE A 702 31.71 20.47 12.10
N HIS A 703 32.60 19.85 12.88
CA HIS A 703 32.95 18.44 12.71
C HIS A 703 31.95 17.54 13.46
N GLY A 704 31.08 16.87 12.72
CA GLY A 704 30.03 16.01 13.27
C GLY A 704 28.75 16.01 12.42
N ARG A 705 27.68 15.43 12.96
CA ARG A 705 26.35 15.44 12.34
C ARG A 705 25.59 16.70 12.72
N VAL A 706 24.52 17.01 11.98
CA VAL A 706 23.61 18.12 12.32
C VAL A 706 23.04 17.99 13.74
N THR A 707 22.78 16.77 14.20
CA THR A 707 22.30 16.50 15.57
C THR A 707 23.31 16.89 16.65
N ASP A 708 24.59 16.79 16.34
CA ASP A 708 25.67 17.10 17.28
C ASP A 708 25.89 18.62 17.36
N ALA A 709 25.64 19.34 16.27
CA ALA A 709 25.73 20.80 16.21
C ALA A 709 24.50 21.52 16.80
N LEU A 710 23.34 20.85 16.86
CA LEU A 710 22.08 21.48 17.28
C LEU A 710 22.13 22.19 18.64
N PRO A 711 22.70 21.61 19.71
CA PRO A 711 22.82 22.29 21.00
C PRO A 711 23.55 23.63 20.87
N GLU A 712 24.70 23.65 20.19
CA GLU A 712 25.51 24.86 20.01
C GLU A 712 24.81 25.93 19.14
N VAL A 713 24.07 25.48 18.12
CA VAL A 713 23.33 26.38 17.24
C VAL A 713 22.20 27.05 18.00
N ILE A 714 21.43 26.30 18.79
CA ILE A 714 20.30 26.81 19.57
C ILE A 714 20.79 27.72 20.69
N ASP A 715 21.72 27.24 21.53
CA ASP A 715 22.24 27.99 22.68
C ASP A 715 23.00 29.25 22.25
N GLY A 716 23.68 29.21 21.11
CA GLY A 716 24.44 30.33 20.53
C GLY A 716 23.61 31.27 19.64
N SER A 717 22.28 31.27 19.73
CA SER A 717 21.41 32.07 18.85
C SER A 717 20.16 32.59 19.56
N ASP A 718 19.43 33.50 18.91
CA ASP A 718 18.10 33.97 19.34
C ASP A 718 17.01 33.11 18.64
N LEU A 719 17.17 31.78 18.71
CA LEU A 719 16.21 30.77 18.23
C LEU A 719 15.40 30.24 19.43
N ASP A 720 14.48 31.08 19.89
CA ASP A 720 13.52 30.73 20.93
C ASP A 720 12.47 29.73 20.38
N PRO A 721 12.19 28.60 21.07
CA PRO A 721 11.17 27.63 20.66
C PRO A 721 9.80 28.23 20.34
N ASP A 722 9.38 29.29 21.06
CA ASP A 722 8.05 29.91 20.87
C ASP A 722 8.00 30.84 19.64
N ARG A 723 9.17 31.21 19.11
CA ARG A 723 9.34 32.25 18.08
C ARG A 723 10.05 31.75 16.82
N THR A 724 10.21 30.43 16.69
CA THR A 724 10.96 29.81 15.60
C THR A 724 10.13 28.71 14.94
N ASP A 725 10.04 28.77 13.61
CA ASP A 725 9.56 27.65 12.80
C ASP A 725 10.75 26.83 12.32
N VAL A 726 10.69 25.52 12.54
CA VAL A 726 11.76 24.60 12.16
C VAL A 726 11.35 23.77 10.96
N TYR A 727 12.20 23.66 9.95
CA TYR A 727 11.96 22.92 8.72
C TYR A 727 13.00 21.81 8.57
N LEU A 728 12.56 20.55 8.57
CA LEU A 728 13.43 19.37 8.50
C LEU A 728 13.25 18.63 7.17
N CYS A 729 14.34 18.38 6.45
CA CYS A 729 14.31 17.50 5.28
C CYS A 729 15.64 16.79 5.04
N GLY A 730 15.62 15.50 4.71
CA GLY A 730 16.85 14.73 4.47
C GLY A 730 16.67 13.25 4.79
N SER A 731 17.73 12.59 5.24
CA SER A 731 17.63 11.16 5.60
C SER A 731 16.62 10.95 6.74
N ALA A 732 15.82 9.88 6.66
CA ALA A 732 14.80 9.56 7.67
C ALA A 732 15.38 9.47 9.09
N ALA A 733 16.60 8.91 9.24
CA ALA A 733 17.29 8.85 10.51
C ALA A 733 17.59 10.24 11.08
N MET A 734 18.14 11.15 10.25
CA MET A 734 18.40 12.53 10.66
C MET A 734 17.11 13.24 11.07
N VAL A 735 16.07 13.16 10.25
CA VAL A 735 14.78 13.80 10.55
C VAL A 735 14.23 13.29 11.88
N SER A 736 14.26 11.97 12.11
CA SER A 736 13.78 11.38 13.36
C SER A 736 14.58 11.82 14.58
N ASP A 737 15.92 11.79 14.50
CA ASP A 737 16.79 12.17 15.62
C ASP A 737 16.69 13.67 15.95
N THR A 738 16.68 14.51 14.92
CA THR A 738 16.51 15.96 15.07
C THR A 738 15.14 16.33 15.61
N HIS A 739 14.07 15.71 15.11
CA HIS A 739 12.72 15.94 15.62
C HIS A 739 12.62 15.62 17.13
N ARG A 740 13.11 14.43 17.53
CA ARG A 740 13.12 14.01 18.94
C ARG A 740 13.90 14.98 19.83
N PHE A 741 15.01 15.53 19.32
CA PHE A 741 15.79 16.53 20.04
C PHE A 741 15.02 17.84 20.21
N LEU A 742 14.45 18.38 19.13
CA LEU A 742 13.73 19.65 19.13
C LEU A 742 12.49 19.63 20.02
N GLU A 743 11.76 18.52 20.04
CA GLU A 743 10.61 18.35 20.95
C GLU A 743 11.03 18.39 22.42
N ARG A 744 12.15 17.73 22.76
CA ARG A 744 12.70 17.78 24.12
C ARG A 744 13.20 19.18 24.50
N ALA A 745 13.60 19.96 23.51
CA ALA A 745 13.98 21.36 23.65
C ALA A 745 12.78 22.33 23.65
N GLY A 746 11.54 21.84 23.52
CA GLY A 746 10.31 22.65 23.63
C GLY A 746 9.81 23.25 22.32
N TYR A 747 10.36 22.88 21.16
CA TYR A 747 9.88 23.37 19.87
C TYR A 747 8.57 22.69 19.48
N GLU A 748 7.51 23.48 19.29
CA GLU A 748 6.19 22.97 18.86
C GLU A 748 5.95 23.16 17.34
N SER A 749 6.61 24.14 16.72
CA SER A 749 6.46 24.47 15.29
C SER A 749 7.52 23.76 14.44
N ILE A 750 7.38 22.44 14.27
CA ILE A 750 8.30 21.60 13.49
C ILE A 750 7.58 21.11 12.22
N HIS A 751 8.11 21.49 11.06
CA HIS A 751 7.61 21.12 9.75
C HIS A 751 8.54 20.09 9.12
N THR A 752 7.99 18.96 8.68
CA THR A 752 8.71 17.93 7.92
C THR A 752 7.92 17.54 6.68
N GLU A 753 8.61 17.02 5.66
CA GLU A 753 7.92 16.42 4.52
C GLU A 753 7.36 15.05 4.94
N PRO A 754 6.04 14.81 4.81
CA PRO A 754 5.44 13.56 5.26
C PRO A 754 5.88 12.40 4.36
N TYR A 755 6.74 11.52 4.86
CA TYR A 755 7.22 10.31 4.18
C TYR A 755 6.48 9.02 4.55
#